data_AF-I3KVB9-F1
#
_entry.id   AF-I3KVB9-F1
#
_cell.length_a   1.000
_cell.length_b   1.000
_cell.length_c   1.000
_cell.angle_alpha   90.00
_cell.angle_beta   90.00
_cell.angle_gamma   90.00
#
_symmetry.space_group_name_H-M   'P 1'
#
loop_
_entity.id
_entity.type
_entity.pdbx_description
1 polymer ?
#
loop_
_entity_poly.entity_id
_entity_poly.type
_entity_poly.pdbx_seq_one_letter_code
_entity_poly.pdbx_strand_id
1 'polypeptide(L)'
;MGTGLDRFLWSVLLLLPVFGLSEALPESWLPGEYSDTISDAQRFLSDYNSTAEEVFFHSVSASWNYNTNITDHNSKLQVSASLEEQAFVEAWGMKAKQVFSSGVLDTLPDPKDKKLMEKIKLLGAANLLPEEREKYNTILSTMDNIYSTSKVHPQPNISWSLEPELTEIMASSRSYKTLLYAWEGWHNASGVPLKNYYPSFVELSNKASRADGFQDTGDDWRSWYETETFRQDLEEIYKTIEPLYLNLHAFVRRQLYNQYGPKYINLKGPIPAHLLGNMWAQTWNNIYDMMIPFPDKPNIDVTDEMVRQGYNATHMFRVAEEFFTSLGLERMPEEFWEGSMLVKPQGREVVCHASAWDFYNRKDFRIKQCTTVTMEQLFTVHHEMGHIQYYLQYKDKPVGFRRGANPGFHEAIGDVLSLSVSTPKHLETINLLESVTSDIETDTNYLLKMALEKIAFLPFGYLIDLWRWDVFSGKTPPERYNADWWYLRTKYQGICPPTRRTEEHFDAGAKYHIPGNTPYIRYFVSFILQFQFHEKLCEAARHTGPLHTCDIYRSAEAGAILKKVLQAGSSESWPVVLQDAIGTDKLNASSLMKYFEPIIDWLKKQNVNETLGWPDFNWVPPMPEGYPEDIDKNTDELDAQKLLEEYNSTAEVVWYAYTEASWKYNTDINEANKQLEKNLEMSAHTLKYGLQARQYDTTDFQDGSVKRIIKKLSDIERAALPSAELEEYNTLLSNMETKYSVAEVCRENNECLPLDPDLQKIMAESRDYDELLFAWKGWRDAAGKVLRQDYKRYVELANKAATLNGHSDNGAFWRSLYETPTFEEDLETLWKELEPLYLNLHAYVRRGLYNKYGSNHINLKGPIPAHLLGNMWAQTWSGIMDLVMPYPDATQVDATPAMVQQGWDAIRMFQESDKFFTSLGLEPMPPEFWSKSMLEKPSDGRQVVCHASAWDFYNRKDFRIKQCTVVTMDDLITVHHEMGHIQYFLQYKDQPVSFRDGANPGFHEAIGDVLALSVSTPKHLQSIGLLDKVENNYESDINFLMSMALDKIAFLPFGYLMDQWRWKVFDGRIPHTEYNKEWWNLRLKYQGLCPPVTRTEEDFDPGAKFHIPANVPYVRYFVSFVIQFQFHKALCNAAKHNGPLYTCDIYQSKEAGKLLGDVMKLGFSKPWPEAMAMITGESKMSAQPLMEYFQPLIEWLEKENSKNNDVRGWPDYDWKPFSMFTETYTSTAGPC
;
A
#
# COMPACT_ATOMS: atom_id res chain seq x y z
N MET A 1 -66.71 -32.86 18.35
CA MET A 1 -67.92 -33.38 17.68
C MET A 1 -67.55 -33.75 16.25
N GLY A 2 -67.83 -35.00 15.85
CA GLY A 2 -67.80 -35.54 14.48
C GLY A 2 -66.42 -35.72 13.83
N THR A 3 -65.75 -36.90 13.80
CA THR A 3 -65.97 -38.16 13.03
C THR A 3 -65.89 -37.96 11.51
N GLY A 4 -65.15 -38.70 10.69
CA GLY A 4 -64.34 -39.92 10.86
C GLY A 4 -64.07 -40.56 9.48
N LEU A 5 -63.08 -41.45 9.43
CA LEU A 5 -62.76 -42.48 8.41
C LEU A 5 -62.26 -42.04 7.01
N ASP A 6 -60.93 -42.07 6.82
CA ASP A 6 -60.28 -43.05 5.94
C ASP A 6 -58.74 -42.95 6.08
N ARG A 7 -58.15 -43.84 6.88
CA ARG A 7 -56.71 -44.14 6.94
C ARG A 7 -56.52 -45.36 7.84
N PHE A 8 -56.82 -46.54 7.30
CA PHE A 8 -56.47 -47.83 7.91
C PHE A 8 -55.87 -48.69 6.82
N LEU A 9 -54.55 -48.55 6.63
CA LEU A 9 -53.59 -49.47 6.00
C LEU A 9 -52.31 -48.65 5.79
N TRP A 10 -51.42 -48.63 6.78
CA TRP A 10 -49.95 -48.39 6.68
C TRP A 10 -49.38 -48.10 8.08
N SER A 11 -49.51 -49.05 8.99
CA SER A 11 -48.95 -48.93 10.35
C SER A 11 -48.57 -50.28 10.94
N VAL A 12 -47.87 -51.13 10.17
CA VAL A 12 -47.07 -52.25 10.70
C VAL A 12 -45.92 -52.50 9.72
N LEU A 13 -44.83 -51.71 9.84
CA LEU A 13 -43.48 -52.00 9.30
C LEU A 13 -42.51 -50.90 9.76
N LEU A 14 -42.50 -50.64 11.07
CA LEU A 14 -41.45 -49.87 11.74
C LEU A 14 -41.09 -50.68 12.98
N LEU A 15 -40.06 -51.52 12.85
CA LEU A 15 -39.19 -52.09 13.89
C LEU A 15 -38.46 -53.31 13.30
N LEU A 16 -37.39 -53.05 12.54
CA LEU A 16 -36.29 -53.99 12.35
C LEU A 16 -34.98 -53.19 12.48
N PRO A 17 -34.01 -53.63 13.30
CA PRO A 17 -32.72 -52.97 13.41
C PRO A 17 -31.94 -53.20 12.11
N VAL A 18 -31.40 -52.12 11.54
CA VAL A 18 -30.50 -52.14 10.38
C VAL A 18 -29.18 -52.78 10.82
N PHE A 19 -29.12 -54.10 10.80
CA PHE A 19 -27.87 -54.85 10.70
C PHE A 19 -27.43 -54.87 9.23
N GLY A 20 -26.13 -54.76 9.00
CA GLY A 20 -25.49 -54.50 7.72
C GLY A 20 -26.05 -55.32 6.55
N LEU A 21 -26.48 -54.60 5.52
CA LEU A 21 -26.69 -55.15 4.18
C LEU A 21 -25.38 -54.97 3.41
N SER A 22 -24.52 -55.98 3.48
CA SER A 22 -23.74 -56.36 2.31
C SER A 22 -24.77 -56.91 1.32
N GLU A 23 -25.21 -56.11 0.36
CA GLU A 23 -25.93 -56.66 -0.79
C GLU A 23 -24.92 -57.56 -1.52
N ALA A 24 -25.23 -58.85 -1.60
CA ALA A 24 -24.41 -59.79 -2.33
C ALA A 24 -24.30 -59.34 -3.79
N LEU A 25 -23.09 -59.43 -4.37
CA LEU A 25 -22.87 -59.10 -5.78
C LEU A 25 -23.92 -59.79 -6.67
N PRO A 26 -24.41 -59.13 -7.72
CA PRO A 26 -25.24 -59.77 -8.73
C PRO A 26 -24.59 -61.07 -9.20
N GLU A 27 -25.38 -62.14 -9.39
CA GLU A 27 -24.86 -63.43 -9.85
C GLU A 27 -24.10 -63.31 -11.18
N SER A 28 -24.52 -62.39 -12.04
CA SER A 28 -23.87 -62.04 -13.31
C SER A 28 -22.48 -61.41 -13.15
N TRP A 29 -22.14 -60.88 -11.97
CA TRP A 29 -20.84 -60.24 -11.69
C TRP A 29 -19.84 -61.19 -11.04
N LEU A 30 -20.26 -62.40 -10.66
CA LEU A 30 -19.38 -63.40 -10.07
C LEU A 30 -18.63 -64.20 -11.15
N PRO A 31 -17.37 -64.60 -10.89
CA PRO A 31 -16.64 -65.46 -11.81
C PRO A 31 -17.30 -66.85 -11.88
N GLY A 32 -17.38 -67.40 -13.10
CA GLY A 32 -17.83 -68.78 -13.32
C GLY A 32 -16.86 -69.86 -12.80
N GLU A 33 -17.08 -71.09 -13.26
CA GLU A 33 -16.19 -72.22 -12.98
C GLU A 33 -15.13 -72.41 -14.07
N TYR A 34 -13.89 -72.62 -13.65
CA TYR A 34 -12.72 -72.70 -14.53
C TYR A 34 -11.76 -73.80 -14.04
N SER A 35 -11.02 -74.40 -14.96
CA SER A 35 -9.95 -75.36 -14.70
C SER A 35 -8.58 -74.77 -15.07
N ASP A 36 -7.50 -75.27 -14.45
CA ASP A 36 -6.12 -74.83 -14.73
C ASP A 36 -5.65 -75.30 -16.13
N THR A 37 -6.18 -74.66 -17.19
CA THR A 37 -5.88 -74.96 -18.59
C THR A 37 -5.81 -73.68 -19.41
N ILE A 38 -5.09 -73.71 -20.55
CA ILE A 38 -4.96 -72.56 -21.46
C ILE A 38 -6.33 -72.04 -21.93
N SER A 39 -7.23 -72.94 -22.34
CA SER A 39 -8.56 -72.58 -22.85
C SER A 39 -9.41 -71.87 -21.80
N ASP A 40 -9.36 -72.34 -20.55
CA ASP A 40 -10.15 -71.76 -19.46
C ASP A 40 -9.52 -70.46 -18.95
N ALA A 41 -8.19 -70.29 -19.02
CA ALA A 41 -7.53 -69.01 -18.74
C ALA A 41 -7.92 -67.93 -19.76
N GLN A 42 -8.00 -68.27 -21.04
CA GLN A 42 -8.48 -67.35 -22.09
C GLN A 42 -9.97 -67.03 -21.94
N ARG A 43 -10.80 -68.03 -21.60
CA ARG A 43 -12.22 -67.81 -21.27
C ARG A 43 -12.35 -66.87 -20.07
N PHE A 44 -11.60 -67.11 -19.00
CA PHE A 44 -11.59 -66.26 -17.80
C PHE A 44 -11.28 -64.79 -18.13
N LEU A 45 -10.26 -64.52 -18.94
CA LEU A 45 -9.89 -63.15 -19.32
C LEU A 45 -10.99 -62.47 -20.16
N SER A 46 -11.64 -63.21 -21.05
CA SER A 46 -12.77 -62.71 -21.83
C SER A 46 -13.97 -62.37 -20.92
N ASP A 47 -14.35 -63.31 -20.05
CA ASP A 47 -15.49 -63.15 -19.14
C ASP A 47 -15.23 -62.03 -18.11
N TYR A 48 -14.00 -61.92 -17.61
CA TYR A 48 -13.58 -60.81 -16.75
C TYR A 48 -13.73 -59.48 -17.47
N ASN A 49 -13.27 -59.39 -18.72
CA ASN A 49 -13.28 -58.14 -19.46
C ASN A 49 -14.71 -57.63 -19.70
N SER A 50 -15.67 -58.50 -20.06
CA SER A 50 -17.06 -58.07 -20.24
C SER A 50 -17.69 -57.64 -18.91
N THR A 51 -17.40 -58.36 -17.83
CA THR A 51 -17.99 -58.08 -16.51
C THR A 51 -17.39 -56.81 -15.88
N ALA A 52 -16.08 -56.61 -16.03
CA ALA A 52 -15.37 -55.45 -15.50
C ALA A 52 -15.88 -54.14 -16.12
N GLU A 53 -16.27 -54.12 -17.40
CA GLU A 53 -16.85 -52.93 -18.03
C GLU A 53 -18.16 -52.50 -17.33
N GLU A 54 -19.02 -53.44 -16.94
CA GLU A 54 -20.26 -53.14 -16.23
C GLU A 54 -20.00 -52.61 -14.81
N VAL A 55 -19.13 -53.30 -14.07
CA VAL A 55 -18.81 -52.96 -12.67
C VAL A 55 -18.11 -51.61 -12.58
N PHE A 56 -17.10 -51.37 -13.43
CA PHE A 56 -16.37 -50.10 -13.43
C PHE A 56 -17.24 -48.95 -13.94
N PHE A 57 -18.13 -49.18 -14.91
CA PHE A 57 -19.14 -48.18 -15.30
C PHE A 57 -20.04 -47.78 -14.11
N HIS A 58 -20.51 -48.75 -13.33
CA HIS A 58 -21.34 -48.50 -12.14
C HIS A 58 -20.59 -47.65 -11.10
N SER A 59 -19.37 -48.06 -10.75
CA SER A 59 -18.51 -47.36 -9.78
C SER A 59 -18.14 -45.94 -10.21
N VAL A 60 -17.69 -45.78 -11.46
CA VAL A 60 -17.32 -44.47 -12.02
C VAL A 60 -18.54 -43.54 -12.09
N SER A 61 -19.72 -44.06 -12.43
CA SER A 61 -20.96 -43.29 -12.44
C SER A 61 -21.34 -42.77 -11.05
N ALA A 62 -21.21 -43.59 -10.01
CA ALA A 62 -21.46 -43.17 -8.63
C ALA A 62 -20.46 -42.09 -8.18
N SER A 63 -19.18 -42.27 -8.51
CA SER A 63 -18.12 -41.28 -8.24
C SER A 63 -18.35 -39.96 -8.98
N TRP A 64 -18.75 -40.00 -10.25
CA TRP A 64 -19.09 -38.81 -11.02
C TRP A 64 -20.24 -38.03 -10.38
N ASN A 65 -21.31 -38.73 -9.97
CA ASN A 65 -22.47 -38.12 -9.32
C ASN A 65 -22.10 -37.43 -8.00
N TYR A 66 -21.20 -38.03 -7.19
CA TYR A 66 -20.69 -37.39 -5.99
C TYR A 66 -19.81 -36.17 -6.30
N ASN A 67 -18.83 -36.30 -7.20
CA ASN A 67 -17.89 -35.23 -7.53
C ASN A 67 -18.55 -34.01 -8.20
N THR A 68 -19.70 -34.21 -8.87
CA THR A 68 -20.48 -33.15 -9.52
C THR A 68 -21.73 -32.74 -8.72
N ASN A 69 -21.94 -33.33 -7.54
CA ASN A 69 -23.01 -33.00 -6.60
C ASN A 69 -22.70 -33.57 -5.19
N ILE A 70 -21.90 -32.85 -4.41
CA ILE A 70 -21.43 -33.31 -3.10
C ILE A 70 -22.59 -33.29 -2.11
N THR A 71 -23.06 -34.47 -1.71
CA THR A 71 -24.11 -34.66 -0.69
C THR A 71 -23.85 -35.94 0.10
N ASP A 72 -24.35 -36.02 1.33
CA ASP A 72 -24.27 -37.23 2.16
C ASP A 72 -24.87 -38.46 1.47
N HIS A 73 -25.95 -38.27 0.69
CA HIS A 73 -26.57 -39.34 -0.07
C HIS A 73 -25.63 -39.87 -1.17
N ASN A 74 -25.06 -38.98 -1.98
CA ASN A 74 -24.15 -39.38 -3.06
C ASN A 74 -22.83 -39.96 -2.52
N SER A 75 -22.34 -39.48 -1.37
CA SER A 75 -21.17 -40.05 -0.68
C SER A 75 -21.43 -41.52 -0.30
N LYS A 76 -22.59 -41.83 0.28
CA LYS A 76 -22.98 -43.21 0.62
C LYS A 76 -23.10 -44.09 -0.62
N LEU A 77 -23.68 -43.57 -1.71
CA LEU A 77 -23.77 -44.30 -2.98
C LEU A 77 -22.39 -44.59 -3.57
N GLN A 78 -21.48 -43.60 -3.53
CA GLN A 78 -20.10 -43.79 -3.96
C GLN A 78 -19.39 -44.86 -3.14
N VAL A 79 -19.52 -44.82 -1.80
CA VAL A 79 -18.92 -45.82 -0.91
C VAL A 79 -19.49 -47.22 -1.18
N SER A 80 -20.81 -47.33 -1.39
CA SER A 80 -21.47 -48.60 -1.74
C SER A 80 -20.94 -49.16 -3.06
N ALA A 81 -20.87 -48.34 -4.10
CA ALA A 81 -20.37 -48.77 -5.41
C ALA A 81 -18.89 -49.15 -5.37
N SER A 82 -18.07 -48.45 -4.56
CA SER A 82 -16.66 -48.84 -4.32
C SER A 82 -16.54 -50.17 -3.59
N LEU A 83 -17.44 -50.48 -2.65
CA LEU A 83 -17.45 -51.77 -1.95
C LEU A 83 -17.82 -52.92 -2.90
N GLU A 84 -18.79 -52.69 -3.79
CA GLU A 84 -19.16 -53.65 -4.85
C GLU A 84 -18.00 -53.88 -5.83
N GLU A 85 -17.33 -52.81 -6.28
CA GLU A 85 -16.13 -52.92 -7.12
C GLU A 85 -15.03 -53.74 -6.42
N GLN A 86 -14.76 -53.46 -5.14
CA GLN A 86 -13.77 -54.21 -4.36
C GLN A 86 -14.15 -55.67 -4.16
N ALA A 87 -15.44 -55.97 -3.95
CA ALA A 87 -15.93 -57.34 -3.87
C ALA A 87 -15.78 -58.08 -5.21
N PHE A 88 -16.02 -57.40 -6.33
CA PHE A 88 -15.78 -57.94 -7.68
C PHE A 88 -14.28 -58.24 -7.88
N VAL A 89 -13.40 -57.29 -7.56
CA VAL A 89 -11.94 -57.45 -7.65
C VAL A 89 -11.46 -58.62 -6.78
N GLU A 90 -11.97 -58.75 -5.55
CA GLU A 90 -11.67 -59.89 -4.68
C GLU A 90 -12.13 -61.22 -5.31
N ALA A 91 -13.38 -61.32 -5.75
CA ALA A 91 -13.94 -62.55 -6.29
C ALA A 91 -13.15 -63.05 -7.51
N TRP A 92 -12.90 -62.16 -8.47
CA TRP A 92 -12.17 -62.49 -9.69
C TRP A 92 -10.68 -62.70 -9.44
N GLY A 93 -10.04 -61.83 -8.65
CA GLY A 93 -8.62 -61.96 -8.31
C GLY A 93 -8.31 -63.22 -7.51
N MET A 94 -9.16 -63.58 -6.54
CA MET A 94 -9.03 -64.82 -5.78
C MET A 94 -9.27 -66.04 -6.64
N LYS A 95 -10.27 -66.03 -7.53
CA LYS A 95 -10.49 -67.13 -8.49
C LYS A 95 -9.24 -67.30 -9.39
N ALA A 96 -8.66 -66.21 -9.87
CA ALA A 96 -7.42 -66.25 -10.65
C ALA A 96 -6.24 -66.82 -9.85
N LYS A 97 -6.06 -66.41 -8.58
CA LYS A 97 -5.01 -66.93 -7.68
C LYS A 97 -5.19 -68.43 -7.37
N GLN A 98 -6.43 -68.90 -7.21
CA GLN A 98 -6.75 -70.28 -6.80
C GLN A 98 -6.69 -71.28 -7.96
N VAL A 99 -7.18 -70.89 -9.15
CA VAL A 99 -7.34 -71.81 -10.28
C VAL A 99 -6.09 -71.88 -11.15
N PHE A 100 -5.48 -70.74 -11.49
CA PHE A 100 -4.45 -70.70 -12.54
C PHE A 100 -3.03 -70.70 -11.97
N SER A 101 -2.29 -71.79 -12.21
CA SER A 101 -0.89 -71.95 -11.80
C SER A 101 0.06 -71.14 -12.70
N SER A 102 1.25 -70.80 -12.17
CA SER A 102 2.28 -70.12 -12.97
C SER A 102 2.66 -70.90 -14.24
N GLY A 103 2.69 -72.23 -14.17
CA GLY A 103 3.00 -73.08 -15.33
C GLY A 103 2.02 -72.95 -16.49
N VAL A 104 0.70 -72.82 -16.21
CA VAL A 104 -0.30 -72.57 -17.26
C VAL A 104 -0.16 -71.15 -17.81
N LEU A 105 0.05 -70.16 -16.94
CA LEU A 105 0.20 -68.77 -17.37
C LEU A 105 1.47 -68.54 -18.22
N ASP A 106 2.56 -69.22 -17.92
CA ASP A 106 3.83 -69.16 -18.67
C ASP A 106 3.73 -69.80 -20.06
N THR A 107 2.71 -70.64 -20.30
CA THR A 107 2.48 -71.33 -21.57
C THR A 107 1.35 -70.71 -22.40
N LEU A 108 0.81 -69.56 -21.98
CA LEU A 108 -0.22 -68.85 -22.75
C LEU A 108 0.33 -68.40 -24.11
N PRO A 109 -0.45 -68.55 -25.21
CA PRO A 109 0.01 -68.18 -26.55
C PRO A 109 0.32 -66.69 -26.74
N ASP A 110 -0.42 -65.81 -26.07
CA ASP A 110 -0.19 -64.36 -26.07
C ASP A 110 0.47 -63.95 -24.72
N PRO A 111 1.71 -63.43 -24.72
CA PRO A 111 2.35 -62.91 -23.52
C PRO A 111 1.54 -61.82 -22.79
N LYS A 112 0.65 -61.12 -23.50
CA LYS A 112 -0.24 -60.10 -22.92
C LYS A 112 -1.30 -60.70 -22.03
N ASP A 113 -1.76 -61.92 -22.32
CA ASP A 113 -2.74 -62.62 -21.49
C ASP A 113 -2.16 -62.92 -20.10
N LYS A 114 -0.87 -63.31 -20.04
CA LYS A 114 -0.15 -63.47 -18.77
C LYS A 114 -0.09 -62.15 -18.00
N LYS A 115 0.33 -61.06 -18.66
CA LYS A 115 0.42 -59.72 -18.04
C LYS A 115 -0.95 -59.27 -17.51
N LEU A 116 -2.03 -59.53 -18.24
CA LEU A 116 -3.39 -59.21 -17.82
C LEU A 116 -3.82 -60.05 -16.62
N MET A 117 -3.52 -61.35 -16.61
CA MET A 117 -3.79 -62.23 -15.47
C MET A 117 -3.03 -61.80 -14.21
N GLU A 118 -1.75 -61.41 -14.35
CA GLU A 118 -0.94 -60.89 -13.24
C GLU A 118 -1.55 -59.62 -12.65
N LYS A 119 -2.06 -58.70 -13.50
CA LYS A 119 -2.79 -57.51 -13.03
C LYS A 119 -4.08 -57.86 -12.30
N ILE A 120 -4.88 -58.82 -12.80
CA ILE A 120 -6.12 -59.26 -12.14
C ILE A 120 -5.84 -59.92 -10.78
N LYS A 121 -4.68 -60.56 -10.63
CA LYS A 121 -4.22 -61.13 -9.35
C LYS A 121 -3.81 -60.07 -8.32
N LEU A 122 -3.68 -58.79 -8.67
CA LEU A 122 -3.45 -57.71 -7.70
C LEU A 122 -4.80 -57.18 -7.21
N LEU A 123 -5.09 -57.36 -5.91
CA LEU A 123 -6.40 -57.03 -5.33
C LEU A 123 -6.44 -55.60 -4.77
N GLY A 124 -5.30 -55.01 -4.43
CA GLY A 124 -5.22 -53.70 -3.79
C GLY A 124 -6.03 -53.65 -2.50
N ALA A 125 -6.88 -52.62 -2.35
CA ALA A 125 -7.76 -52.44 -1.19
C ALA A 125 -8.71 -53.63 -0.95
N ALA A 126 -9.01 -54.44 -1.98
CA ALA A 126 -9.81 -55.65 -1.84
C ALA A 126 -9.12 -56.76 -1.02
N ASN A 127 -7.85 -56.63 -0.65
CA ASN A 127 -7.21 -57.53 0.32
C ASN A 127 -7.65 -57.30 1.78
N LEU A 128 -8.23 -56.14 2.09
CA LEU A 128 -8.68 -55.81 3.45
C LEU A 128 -9.92 -56.63 3.83
N LEU A 129 -10.16 -56.81 5.13
CA LEU A 129 -11.42 -57.42 5.59
C LEU A 129 -12.61 -56.46 5.30
N PRO A 130 -13.86 -56.94 5.14
CA PRO A 130 -14.99 -56.09 4.80
C PRO A 130 -15.16 -54.84 5.69
N GLU A 131 -15.04 -54.97 7.01
CA GLU A 131 -15.10 -53.82 7.94
C GLU A 131 -13.93 -52.82 7.74
N GLU A 132 -12.75 -53.33 7.40
CA GLU A 132 -11.57 -52.51 7.12
C GLU A 132 -11.68 -51.81 5.75
N ARG A 133 -12.33 -52.44 4.76
CA ARG A 133 -12.65 -51.83 3.45
C ARG A 133 -13.63 -50.68 3.61
N GLU A 134 -14.71 -50.89 4.36
CA GLU A 134 -15.69 -49.84 4.66
C GLU A 134 -15.01 -48.67 5.38
N LYS A 135 -14.16 -48.95 6.38
CA LYS A 135 -13.37 -47.93 7.07
C LYS A 135 -12.42 -47.19 6.12
N TYR A 136 -11.71 -47.90 5.24
CA TYR A 136 -10.80 -47.31 4.25
C TYR A 136 -11.53 -46.35 3.31
N ASN A 137 -12.66 -46.79 2.73
CA ASN A 137 -13.47 -45.98 1.81
C ASN A 137 -14.10 -44.77 2.53
N THR A 138 -14.58 -44.95 3.77
CA THR A 138 -15.14 -43.86 4.58
C THR A 138 -14.09 -42.80 4.90
N ILE A 139 -12.85 -43.21 5.24
CA ILE A 139 -11.74 -42.28 5.49
C ILE A 139 -11.44 -41.47 4.24
N LEU A 140 -11.32 -42.11 3.07
CA LEU A 140 -11.06 -41.41 1.81
C LEU A 140 -12.16 -40.39 1.48
N SER A 141 -13.43 -40.79 1.57
CA SER A 141 -14.57 -39.88 1.32
C SER A 141 -14.59 -38.72 2.32
N THR A 142 -14.27 -38.97 3.60
CA THR A 142 -14.20 -37.93 4.63
C THR A 142 -13.07 -36.93 4.36
N MET A 143 -11.88 -37.42 4.00
CA MET A 143 -10.74 -36.56 3.69
C MET A 143 -11.01 -35.69 2.46
N ASP A 144 -11.60 -36.25 1.40
CA ASP A 144 -12.00 -35.52 0.19
C ASP A 144 -13.07 -34.46 0.49
N ASN A 145 -14.06 -34.78 1.32
CA ASN A 145 -15.09 -33.83 1.76
C ASN A 145 -14.51 -32.67 2.59
N ILE A 146 -13.61 -32.95 3.54
CA ILE A 146 -12.93 -31.92 4.33
C ILE A 146 -12.19 -30.96 3.38
N TYR A 147 -11.38 -31.49 2.49
CA TYR A 147 -10.62 -30.67 1.55
C TYR A 147 -11.55 -29.80 0.68
N SER A 148 -12.61 -30.38 0.12
CA SER A 148 -13.46 -29.70 -0.86
C SER A 148 -14.43 -28.68 -0.24
N THR A 149 -14.72 -28.78 1.06
CA THR A 149 -15.71 -27.92 1.74
C THR A 149 -15.11 -26.92 2.73
N SER A 150 -13.81 -27.01 3.04
CA SER A 150 -13.13 -26.06 3.92
C SER A 150 -13.21 -24.62 3.40
N LYS A 151 -13.37 -23.67 4.32
CA LYS A 151 -13.43 -22.23 4.05
C LYS A 151 -12.57 -21.45 5.04
N VAL A 152 -12.10 -20.29 4.61
CA VAL A 152 -11.36 -19.32 5.44
C VAL A 152 -12.27 -18.14 5.75
N HIS A 153 -12.26 -17.66 6.99
CA HIS A 153 -13.22 -16.66 7.48
C HIS A 153 -12.51 -15.39 7.96
N PRO A 154 -12.26 -14.40 7.07
CA PRO A 154 -11.64 -13.13 7.47
C PRO A 154 -12.50 -12.31 8.44
N GLN A 155 -13.83 -12.51 8.40
CA GLN A 155 -14.81 -11.90 9.29
C GLN A 155 -15.94 -12.90 9.56
N PRO A 156 -16.71 -12.77 10.65
CA PRO A 156 -17.77 -13.73 11.00
C PRO A 156 -18.81 -14.01 9.91
N ASN A 157 -19.07 -13.03 9.04
CA ASN A 157 -20.09 -13.12 7.97
C ASN A 157 -19.49 -13.30 6.56
N ILE A 158 -18.16 -13.41 6.44
CA ILE A 158 -17.47 -13.55 5.15
C ILE A 158 -16.74 -14.89 5.14
N SER A 159 -16.86 -15.63 4.05
CA SER A 159 -16.16 -16.91 3.85
C SER A 159 -15.53 -16.95 2.47
N TRP A 160 -14.25 -17.33 2.42
CA TRP A 160 -13.51 -17.57 1.19
C TRP A 160 -13.36 -19.07 0.99
N SER A 161 -13.83 -19.57 -0.14
CA SER A 161 -13.55 -20.94 -0.59
C SER A 161 -12.19 -20.95 -1.29
N LEU A 162 -11.58 -22.15 -1.42
CA LEU A 162 -10.36 -22.29 -2.21
C LEU A 162 -10.55 -21.74 -3.63
N GLU A 163 -11.65 -22.14 -4.27
CA GLU A 163 -12.01 -21.71 -5.63
C GLU A 163 -13.40 -21.02 -5.65
N PRO A 164 -13.52 -19.74 -6.06
CA PRO A 164 -12.44 -18.93 -6.65
C PRO A 164 -11.65 -18.04 -5.66
N GLU A 165 -12.16 -17.74 -4.46
CA GLU A 165 -11.71 -16.55 -3.72
C GLU A 165 -10.24 -16.61 -3.27
N LEU A 166 -9.81 -17.71 -2.65
CA LEU A 166 -8.41 -17.81 -2.18
C LEU A 166 -7.44 -17.92 -3.35
N THR A 167 -7.77 -18.66 -4.41
CA THR A 167 -6.94 -18.74 -5.61
C THR A 167 -6.79 -17.37 -6.27
N GLU A 168 -7.86 -16.58 -6.36
CA GLU A 168 -7.80 -15.21 -6.88
C GLU A 168 -6.94 -14.29 -6.01
N ILE A 169 -7.09 -14.36 -4.68
CA ILE A 169 -6.25 -13.59 -3.74
C ILE A 169 -4.78 -13.95 -3.92
N MET A 170 -4.44 -15.25 -3.94
CA MET A 170 -3.06 -15.71 -4.10
C MET A 170 -2.47 -15.33 -5.46
N ALA A 171 -3.30 -15.22 -6.51
CA ALA A 171 -2.87 -14.86 -7.85
C ALA A 171 -2.66 -13.35 -8.03
N SER A 172 -3.58 -12.52 -7.53
CA SER A 172 -3.64 -11.08 -7.85
C SER A 172 -3.16 -10.15 -6.74
N SER A 173 -3.30 -10.54 -5.47
CA SER A 173 -2.89 -9.68 -4.36
C SER A 173 -1.38 -9.55 -4.30
N ARG A 174 -0.92 -8.37 -3.88
CA ARG A 174 0.47 -8.06 -3.57
C ARG A 174 0.63 -7.52 -2.15
N SER A 175 -0.44 -7.55 -1.34
CA SER A 175 -0.36 -7.30 0.09
C SER A 175 0.20 -8.53 0.80
N TYR A 176 1.36 -8.37 1.45
CA TYR A 176 1.99 -9.42 2.24
C TYR A 176 1.02 -9.97 3.31
N LYS A 177 0.31 -9.10 4.03
CA LYS A 177 -0.63 -9.49 5.10
C LYS A 177 -1.81 -10.29 4.56
N THR A 178 -2.44 -9.83 3.47
CA THR A 178 -3.58 -10.54 2.87
C THR A 178 -3.16 -11.92 2.34
N LEU A 179 -2.02 -12.00 1.65
CA LEU A 179 -1.47 -13.27 1.15
C LEU A 179 -1.13 -14.22 2.31
N LEU A 180 -0.56 -13.69 3.41
CA LEU A 180 -0.22 -14.47 4.60
C LEU A 180 -1.47 -15.08 5.22
N TYR A 181 -2.52 -14.27 5.39
CA TYR A 181 -3.78 -14.70 5.96
C TYR A 181 -4.47 -15.77 5.11
N ALA A 182 -4.53 -15.57 3.80
CA ALA A 182 -5.11 -16.53 2.87
C ALA A 182 -4.36 -17.88 2.94
N TRP A 183 -3.02 -17.84 2.90
CA TRP A 183 -2.18 -19.03 2.95
C TRP A 183 -2.30 -19.78 4.28
N GLU A 184 -2.16 -19.07 5.41
CA GLU A 184 -2.23 -19.66 6.75
C GLU A 184 -3.63 -20.20 7.05
N GLY A 185 -4.66 -19.42 6.73
CA GLY A 185 -6.06 -19.80 6.89
C GLY A 185 -6.38 -21.09 6.16
N TRP A 186 -5.96 -21.22 4.90
CA TRP A 186 -6.22 -22.44 4.11
C TRP A 186 -5.52 -23.67 4.69
N HIS A 187 -4.22 -23.56 4.98
CA HIS A 187 -3.44 -24.68 5.51
C HIS A 187 -3.95 -25.13 6.88
N ASN A 188 -4.46 -24.21 7.70
CA ASN A 188 -5.08 -24.52 8.98
C ASN A 188 -6.45 -25.17 8.80
N ALA A 189 -7.34 -24.58 7.99
CA ALA A 189 -8.72 -25.03 7.82
C ALA A 189 -8.84 -26.38 7.10
N SER A 190 -7.95 -26.67 6.15
CA SER A 190 -7.95 -27.95 5.41
C SER A 190 -7.00 -28.98 6.03
N GLY A 191 -5.78 -28.59 6.39
CA GLY A 191 -4.73 -29.52 6.83
C GLY A 191 -4.96 -30.10 8.22
N VAL A 192 -5.24 -29.26 9.22
CA VAL A 192 -5.34 -29.69 10.64
C VAL A 192 -6.37 -30.81 10.84
N PRO A 193 -7.61 -30.73 10.31
CA PRO A 193 -8.60 -31.80 10.49
C PRO A 193 -8.20 -33.11 9.81
N LEU A 194 -7.50 -33.05 8.66
CA LEU A 194 -7.06 -34.22 7.89
C LEU A 194 -6.03 -35.08 8.65
N LYS A 195 -5.28 -34.48 9.58
CA LYS A 195 -4.27 -35.19 10.37
C LYS A 195 -4.87 -36.36 11.16
N ASN A 196 -6.13 -36.26 11.58
CA ASN A 196 -6.80 -37.30 12.37
C ASN A 196 -7.09 -38.59 11.58
N TYR A 197 -7.13 -38.50 10.26
CA TYR A 197 -7.56 -39.60 9.39
C TYR A 197 -6.39 -40.22 8.62
N TYR A 198 -5.43 -39.39 8.19
CA TYR A 198 -4.35 -39.81 7.29
C TYR A 198 -3.49 -40.97 7.84
N PRO A 199 -3.10 -41.04 9.13
CA PRO A 199 -2.33 -42.17 9.67
C PRO A 199 -3.08 -43.51 9.57
N SER A 200 -4.39 -43.52 9.86
CA SER A 200 -5.22 -44.74 9.73
C SER A 200 -5.36 -45.17 8.26
N PHE A 201 -5.47 -44.20 7.35
CA PHE A 201 -5.45 -44.47 5.92
C PHE A 201 -4.12 -45.13 5.49
N VAL A 202 -2.97 -44.59 5.93
CA VAL A 202 -1.64 -45.13 5.61
C VAL A 202 -1.49 -46.57 6.10
N GLU A 203 -1.95 -46.87 7.32
CA GLU A 203 -1.92 -48.22 7.89
C GLU A 203 -2.72 -49.23 7.03
N LEU A 204 -3.98 -48.89 6.72
CA LEU A 204 -4.86 -49.74 5.91
C LEU A 204 -4.33 -49.91 4.48
N SER A 205 -3.84 -48.84 3.87
CA SER A 205 -3.25 -48.88 2.52
C SER A 205 -2.02 -49.79 2.46
N ASN A 206 -1.15 -49.71 3.47
CA ASN A 206 0.02 -50.58 3.56
C ASN A 206 -0.36 -52.03 3.82
N LYS A 207 -1.37 -52.29 4.65
CA LYS A 207 -1.89 -53.64 4.89
C LYS A 207 -2.41 -54.27 3.59
N ALA A 208 -3.16 -53.50 2.80
CA ALA A 208 -3.66 -53.91 1.49
C ALA A 208 -2.52 -54.24 0.50
N SER A 209 -1.53 -53.35 0.38
CA SER A 209 -0.40 -53.51 -0.55
C SER A 209 0.51 -54.69 -0.19
N ARG A 210 0.74 -54.93 1.11
CA ARG A 210 1.54 -56.07 1.59
C ARG A 210 0.92 -57.42 1.29
N ALA A 211 -0.41 -57.51 1.27
CA ALA A 211 -1.11 -58.74 0.90
C ALA A 211 -0.94 -59.12 -0.58
N ASP A 212 -0.59 -58.16 -1.44
CA ASP A 212 -0.20 -58.39 -2.84
C ASP A 212 1.31 -58.59 -3.04
N GLY A 213 2.11 -58.57 -1.96
CA GLY A 213 3.54 -58.86 -2.01
C GLY A 213 4.47 -57.64 -2.09
N PHE A 214 3.94 -56.42 -2.03
CA PHE A 214 4.73 -55.19 -1.96
C PHE A 214 5.20 -54.87 -0.54
N GLN A 215 6.27 -54.08 -0.38
CA GLN A 215 6.75 -53.70 0.96
C GLN A 215 5.78 -52.74 1.67
N ASP A 216 5.24 -51.79 0.90
CA ASP A 216 4.31 -50.74 1.32
C ASP A 216 3.57 -50.19 0.08
N THR A 217 2.64 -49.26 0.28
CA THR A 217 1.87 -48.64 -0.82
C THR A 217 2.75 -47.86 -1.79
N GLY A 218 3.82 -47.23 -1.30
CA GLY A 218 4.74 -46.49 -2.15
C GLY A 218 5.50 -47.42 -3.10
N ASP A 219 5.80 -48.64 -2.66
CA ASP A 219 6.42 -49.68 -3.47
C ASP A 219 5.52 -50.18 -4.60
N ASP A 220 4.23 -50.40 -4.30
CA ASP A 220 3.21 -50.67 -5.32
C ASP A 220 3.18 -49.56 -6.39
N TRP A 221 3.10 -48.29 -5.98
CA TRP A 221 3.03 -47.19 -6.94
C TRP A 221 4.27 -47.05 -7.83
N ARG A 222 5.46 -47.29 -7.27
CA ARG A 222 6.70 -47.26 -8.06
C ARG A 222 6.79 -48.42 -9.05
N SER A 223 6.16 -49.57 -8.74
CA SER A 223 6.17 -50.75 -9.61
C SER A 223 5.56 -50.47 -11.00
N TRP A 224 4.67 -49.47 -11.12
CA TRP A 224 4.04 -49.07 -12.37
C TRP A 224 5.02 -48.52 -13.42
N TYR A 225 6.25 -48.17 -13.00
CA TYR A 225 7.32 -47.73 -13.88
C TYR A 225 8.27 -48.86 -14.28
N GLU A 226 8.01 -50.11 -13.87
CA GLU A 226 8.72 -51.31 -14.33
C GLU A 226 10.26 -51.21 -14.24
N THR A 227 10.79 -50.46 -13.25
CA THR A 227 12.23 -50.26 -13.03
C THR A 227 12.62 -50.30 -11.55
N GLU A 228 13.65 -51.08 -11.23
CA GLU A 228 14.16 -51.24 -9.87
C GLU A 228 14.92 -49.99 -9.37
N THR A 229 15.43 -49.15 -10.28
CA THR A 229 16.25 -47.96 -9.98
C THR A 229 15.47 -46.65 -10.05
N PHE A 230 14.13 -46.70 -10.04
CA PHE A 230 13.28 -45.55 -10.35
C PHE A 230 13.60 -44.30 -9.50
N ARG A 231 13.82 -44.49 -8.19
CA ARG A 231 14.14 -43.37 -7.27
C ARG A 231 15.49 -42.73 -7.62
N GLN A 232 16.48 -43.52 -8.03
CA GLN A 232 17.78 -43.03 -8.47
C GLN A 232 17.69 -42.31 -9.81
N ASP A 233 16.94 -42.89 -10.77
CA ASP A 233 16.75 -42.30 -12.11
C ASP A 233 16.13 -40.89 -12.00
N LEU A 234 15.12 -40.72 -11.14
CA LEU A 234 14.47 -39.42 -10.89
C LEU A 234 15.42 -38.39 -10.27
N GLU A 235 16.27 -38.81 -9.33
CA GLU A 235 17.27 -37.94 -8.69
C GLU A 235 18.33 -37.47 -9.70
N GLU A 236 18.79 -38.35 -10.61
CA GLU A 236 19.73 -37.99 -11.67
C GLU A 236 19.12 -37.00 -12.67
N ILE A 237 17.85 -37.20 -13.03
CA ILE A 237 17.08 -36.27 -13.86
C ILE A 237 16.94 -34.91 -13.15
N TYR A 238 16.58 -34.89 -11.88
CA TYR A 238 16.43 -33.65 -11.12
C TYR A 238 17.75 -32.87 -11.05
N LYS A 239 18.88 -33.55 -10.78
CA LYS A 239 20.22 -32.93 -10.77
C LYS A 239 20.62 -32.28 -12.09
N THR A 240 20.10 -32.79 -13.21
CA THR A 240 20.33 -32.19 -14.53
C THR A 240 19.63 -30.82 -14.66
N ILE A 241 18.48 -30.66 -14.00
CA ILE A 241 17.61 -29.48 -14.11
C ILE A 241 17.86 -28.47 -12.99
N GLU A 242 18.35 -28.95 -11.84
CA GLU A 242 18.62 -28.15 -10.65
C GLU A 242 19.37 -26.83 -10.95
N PRO A 243 20.42 -26.77 -11.79
CA PRO A 243 21.08 -25.50 -12.12
C PRO A 243 20.16 -24.45 -12.76
N LEU A 244 19.19 -24.85 -13.59
CA LEU A 244 18.20 -23.96 -14.18
C LEU A 244 17.23 -23.47 -13.10
N TYR A 245 16.71 -24.38 -12.27
CA TYR A 245 15.81 -24.00 -11.17
C TYR A 245 16.47 -23.02 -10.20
N LEU A 246 17.72 -23.24 -9.81
CA LEU A 246 18.46 -22.35 -8.90
C LEU A 246 18.63 -20.94 -9.48
N ASN A 247 18.84 -20.82 -10.79
CA ASN A 247 18.92 -19.53 -11.47
C ASN A 247 17.56 -18.83 -11.53
N LEU A 248 16.49 -19.56 -11.85
CA LEU A 248 15.14 -19.02 -11.85
C LEU A 248 14.75 -18.53 -10.44
N HIS A 249 15.00 -19.35 -9.42
CA HIS A 249 14.74 -19.04 -8.01
C HIS A 249 15.47 -17.78 -7.55
N ALA A 250 16.78 -17.66 -7.84
CA ALA A 250 17.56 -16.49 -7.45
C ALA A 250 17.04 -15.20 -8.11
N PHE A 251 16.68 -15.26 -9.40
CA PHE A 251 16.10 -14.13 -10.12
C PHE A 251 14.76 -13.70 -9.49
N VAL A 252 13.85 -14.66 -9.28
CA VAL A 252 12.53 -14.41 -8.67
C VAL A 252 12.67 -13.86 -7.26
N ARG A 253 13.56 -14.42 -6.44
CA ARG A 253 13.82 -13.94 -5.08
C ARG A 253 14.30 -12.49 -5.06
N ARG A 254 15.13 -12.07 -6.01
CA ARG A 254 15.55 -10.67 -6.14
C ARG A 254 14.38 -9.77 -6.50
N GLN A 255 13.52 -10.17 -7.45
CA GLN A 255 12.36 -9.34 -7.80
C GLN A 255 11.38 -9.21 -6.62
N LEU A 256 11.13 -10.29 -5.88
CA LEU A 256 10.34 -10.23 -4.65
C LEU A 256 11.01 -9.37 -3.57
N TYR A 257 12.35 -9.36 -3.48
CA TYR A 257 13.07 -8.45 -2.59
C TYR A 257 12.83 -6.98 -2.94
N ASN A 258 12.79 -6.65 -4.23
CA ASN A 258 12.47 -5.29 -4.67
C ASN A 258 11.03 -4.88 -4.31
N GLN A 259 10.08 -5.84 -4.34
CA GLN A 259 8.68 -5.63 -3.99
C GLN A 259 8.42 -5.54 -2.48
N TYR A 260 8.93 -6.49 -1.70
CA TYR A 260 8.58 -6.69 -0.29
C TYR A 260 9.68 -6.27 0.70
N GLY A 261 10.86 -5.93 0.20
CA GLY A 261 11.98 -5.45 0.99
C GLY A 261 12.72 -6.51 1.82
N PRO A 262 13.84 -6.11 2.47
CA PRO A 262 14.70 -6.97 3.26
C PRO A 262 14.05 -7.55 4.53
N LYS A 263 12.96 -6.95 5.02
CA LYS A 263 12.23 -7.47 6.18
C LYS A 263 11.62 -8.84 5.87
N TYR A 264 11.08 -8.99 4.66
CA TYR A 264 10.29 -10.15 4.26
C TYR A 264 10.98 -11.06 3.25
N ILE A 265 12.12 -10.64 2.69
CA ILE A 265 12.89 -11.45 1.74
C ILE A 265 14.37 -11.44 2.12
N ASN A 266 14.94 -12.63 2.36
CA ASN A 266 16.37 -12.81 2.51
C ASN A 266 16.97 -13.29 1.18
N LEU A 267 17.85 -12.49 0.56
CA LEU A 267 18.53 -12.82 -0.70
C LEU A 267 19.46 -14.06 -0.64
N LYS A 268 19.70 -14.62 0.55
CA LYS A 268 20.44 -15.87 0.78
C LYS A 268 19.58 -16.98 1.41
N GLY A 269 18.31 -16.70 1.66
CA GLY A 269 17.37 -17.60 2.30
C GLY A 269 16.33 -18.17 1.33
N PRO A 270 15.47 -19.07 1.83
CA PRO A 270 14.31 -19.53 1.09
C PRO A 270 13.25 -18.42 0.89
N ILE A 271 12.42 -18.53 -0.14
CA ILE A 271 11.31 -17.59 -0.42
C ILE A 271 10.10 -17.95 0.47
N PRO A 272 9.41 -16.99 1.10
CA PRO A 272 8.16 -17.27 1.80
C PRO A 272 7.09 -17.87 0.88
N ALA A 273 6.52 -19.01 1.26
CA ALA A 273 5.68 -19.85 0.38
C ALA A 273 4.39 -19.19 -0.15
N HIS A 274 3.94 -18.09 0.45
CA HIS A 274 2.71 -17.38 0.11
C HIS A 274 2.90 -16.27 -0.96
N LEU A 275 4.13 -15.99 -1.39
CA LEU A 275 4.45 -14.86 -2.30
C LEU A 275 4.62 -15.28 -3.77
N LEU A 276 4.34 -16.54 -4.10
CA LEU A 276 4.68 -17.14 -5.39
C LEU A 276 3.45 -17.32 -6.29
N GLY A 277 2.40 -16.54 -6.09
CA GLY A 277 1.23 -16.49 -6.99
C GLY A 277 0.28 -17.68 -6.91
N ASN A 278 0.56 -18.65 -6.03
CA ASN A 278 -0.17 -19.91 -5.93
C ASN A 278 -0.17 -20.42 -4.48
N MET A 279 -1.29 -21.00 -4.03
CA MET A 279 -1.47 -21.53 -2.66
C MET A 279 -0.35 -22.48 -2.20
N TRP A 280 0.20 -23.27 -3.11
CA TRP A 280 1.26 -24.25 -2.85
C TRP A 280 2.61 -23.85 -3.43
N ALA A 281 2.74 -22.67 -4.03
CA ALA A 281 3.94 -22.25 -4.77
C ALA A 281 4.41 -23.26 -5.83
N GLN A 282 3.48 -24.05 -6.39
CA GLN A 282 3.80 -25.09 -7.38
C GLN A 282 4.02 -24.53 -8.79
N THR A 283 3.42 -23.38 -9.10
CA THR A 283 3.59 -22.63 -10.34
C THR A 283 3.66 -21.16 -9.97
N TRP A 284 4.49 -20.39 -10.69
CA TRP A 284 4.80 -19.00 -10.38
C TRP A 284 4.36 -18.05 -11.51
N ASN A 285 3.48 -18.49 -12.40
CA ASN A 285 3.00 -17.72 -13.55
C ASN A 285 2.22 -16.46 -13.12
N ASN A 286 1.50 -16.51 -12.00
CA ASN A 286 0.68 -15.38 -11.52
C ASN A 286 1.48 -14.19 -10.97
N ILE A 287 2.81 -14.35 -10.80
CA ILE A 287 3.70 -13.23 -10.45
C ILE A 287 4.48 -12.71 -11.66
N TYR A 288 4.16 -13.15 -12.88
CA TYR A 288 4.90 -12.79 -14.09
C TYR A 288 4.98 -11.29 -14.33
N ASP A 289 3.94 -10.53 -13.96
CA ASP A 289 3.89 -9.06 -14.00
C ASP A 289 5.06 -8.40 -13.27
N MET A 290 5.50 -8.99 -12.15
CA MET A 290 6.66 -8.54 -11.39
C MET A 290 7.99 -9.07 -11.94
N MET A 291 7.95 -10.04 -12.85
CA MET A 291 9.13 -10.75 -13.37
C MET A 291 9.50 -10.31 -14.79
N ILE A 292 8.69 -9.50 -15.48
CA ILE A 292 8.85 -9.16 -16.90
C ILE A 292 10.22 -8.51 -17.15
N PRO A 293 11.13 -9.17 -17.90
CA PRO A 293 12.45 -8.64 -18.21
C PRO A 293 12.40 -7.39 -19.09
N PHE A 294 11.50 -7.39 -20.06
CA PHE A 294 11.36 -6.33 -21.08
C PHE A 294 9.90 -5.86 -21.14
N PRO A 295 9.48 -4.92 -20.27
CA PRO A 295 8.07 -4.51 -20.13
C PRO A 295 7.53 -3.72 -21.33
N ASP A 296 8.40 -3.09 -22.12
CA ASP A 296 8.01 -2.35 -23.34
C ASP A 296 7.65 -3.28 -24.51
N LYS A 297 7.83 -4.60 -24.35
CA LYS A 297 7.45 -5.61 -25.36
C LYS A 297 6.04 -6.14 -25.09
N PRO A 298 5.30 -6.55 -26.15
CA PRO A 298 3.97 -7.12 -25.98
C PRO A 298 4.01 -8.32 -25.02
N ASN A 299 3.16 -8.29 -24.00
CA ASN A 299 2.94 -9.45 -23.14
C ASN A 299 2.09 -10.47 -23.90
N ILE A 300 2.54 -11.72 -23.96
CA ILE A 300 1.81 -12.83 -24.58
C ILE A 300 0.82 -13.36 -23.52
N ASP A 301 -0.14 -12.53 -23.12
CA ASP A 301 -1.34 -12.95 -22.41
C ASP A 301 -2.56 -12.54 -23.20
N VAL A 302 -3.30 -13.53 -23.69
CA VAL A 302 -4.45 -13.31 -24.58
C VAL A 302 -5.77 -13.33 -23.81
N THR A 303 -5.75 -13.31 -22.48
CA THR A 303 -6.97 -13.37 -21.66
C THR A 303 -7.92 -12.23 -21.98
N ASP A 304 -7.44 -10.98 -22.02
CA ASP A 304 -8.27 -9.81 -22.35
C ASP A 304 -8.85 -9.90 -23.76
N GLU A 305 -8.08 -10.44 -24.71
CA GLU A 305 -8.49 -10.64 -26.09
C GLU A 305 -9.56 -11.73 -26.21
N MET A 306 -9.41 -12.85 -25.49
CA MET A 306 -10.43 -13.91 -25.39
C MET A 306 -11.74 -13.33 -24.83
N VAL A 307 -11.66 -12.54 -23.77
CA VAL A 307 -12.84 -11.85 -23.18
C VAL A 307 -13.45 -10.87 -24.17
N ARG A 308 -12.63 -10.07 -24.87
CA ARG A 308 -13.08 -9.10 -25.90
C ARG A 308 -13.80 -9.78 -27.06
N GLN A 309 -13.34 -10.96 -27.48
CA GLN A 309 -13.98 -11.77 -28.52
C GLN A 309 -15.21 -12.55 -28.04
N GLY A 310 -15.52 -12.51 -26.73
CA GLY A 310 -16.67 -13.20 -26.15
C GLY A 310 -16.47 -14.71 -26.01
N TYR A 311 -15.23 -15.17 -25.77
CA TYR A 311 -14.94 -16.57 -25.47
C TYR A 311 -15.76 -17.03 -24.24
N ASN A 312 -16.16 -18.30 -24.27
CA ASN A 312 -16.74 -19.00 -23.13
C ASN A 312 -16.12 -20.40 -23.04
N ALA A 313 -16.42 -21.13 -21.97
CA ALA A 313 -15.86 -22.47 -21.75
C ALA A 313 -16.08 -23.38 -22.97
N THR A 314 -17.31 -23.48 -23.50
CA THR A 314 -17.61 -24.31 -24.67
C THR A 314 -16.74 -23.96 -25.88
N HIS A 315 -16.52 -22.67 -26.15
CA HIS A 315 -15.65 -22.25 -27.24
C HIS A 315 -14.19 -22.68 -27.03
N MET A 316 -13.67 -22.56 -25.80
CA MET A 316 -12.31 -23.03 -25.47
C MET A 316 -12.14 -24.53 -25.72
N PHE A 317 -13.11 -25.36 -25.31
CA PHE A 317 -13.11 -26.80 -25.60
C PHE A 317 -13.22 -27.11 -27.09
N ARG A 318 -13.94 -26.29 -27.88
CA ARG A 318 -14.02 -26.46 -29.34
C ARG A 318 -12.71 -26.10 -30.05
N VAL A 319 -12.05 -25.03 -29.62
CA VAL A 319 -10.72 -24.64 -30.13
C VAL A 319 -9.73 -25.79 -29.89
N ALA A 320 -9.74 -26.35 -28.69
CA ALA A 320 -8.84 -27.42 -28.35
C ALA A 320 -9.21 -28.76 -29.05
N GLU A 321 -10.49 -29.10 -29.26
CA GLU A 321 -10.92 -30.22 -30.11
C GLU A 321 -10.39 -30.07 -31.55
N GLU A 322 -10.47 -28.86 -32.11
CA GLU A 322 -9.98 -28.56 -33.45
C GLU A 322 -8.48 -28.84 -33.58
N PHE A 323 -7.69 -28.46 -32.57
CA PHE A 323 -6.26 -28.77 -32.52
C PHE A 323 -6.00 -30.28 -32.68
N PHE A 324 -6.65 -31.13 -31.88
CA PHE A 324 -6.48 -32.59 -31.97
C PHE A 324 -6.88 -33.11 -33.35
N THR A 325 -8.02 -32.67 -33.88
CA THR A 325 -8.51 -33.13 -35.19
C THR A 325 -7.60 -32.68 -36.34
N SER A 326 -6.91 -31.54 -36.19
CA SER A 326 -5.92 -31.05 -37.16
C SER A 326 -4.73 -32.01 -37.31
N LEU A 327 -4.40 -32.76 -36.25
CA LEU A 327 -3.36 -33.79 -36.25
C LEU A 327 -3.86 -35.13 -36.81
N GLY A 328 -5.13 -35.24 -37.20
CA GLY A 328 -5.73 -36.50 -37.64
C GLY A 328 -6.12 -37.43 -36.48
N LEU A 329 -6.28 -36.89 -35.27
CA LEU A 329 -6.83 -37.58 -34.11
C LEU A 329 -8.37 -37.53 -34.13
N GLU A 330 -9.00 -38.26 -33.19
CA GLU A 330 -10.46 -38.41 -33.16
C GLU A 330 -11.18 -37.14 -32.67
N ARG A 331 -12.43 -36.96 -33.11
CA ARG A 331 -13.32 -35.93 -32.58
C ARG A 331 -13.87 -36.34 -31.22
N MET A 332 -14.25 -35.37 -30.40
CA MET A 332 -14.94 -35.67 -29.15
C MET A 332 -16.34 -36.23 -29.45
N PRO A 333 -16.75 -37.34 -28.82
CA PRO A 333 -18.06 -37.96 -29.07
C PRO A 333 -19.22 -37.10 -28.56
N GLU A 334 -20.45 -37.42 -28.97
CA GLU A 334 -21.64 -36.66 -28.55
C GLU A 334 -21.85 -36.76 -27.02
N GLU A 335 -21.63 -37.96 -26.47
CA GLU A 335 -21.70 -38.26 -25.03
C GLU A 335 -20.76 -37.37 -24.19
N PHE A 336 -19.62 -36.95 -24.75
CA PHE A 336 -18.70 -36.02 -24.08
C PHE A 336 -19.32 -34.64 -23.89
N TRP A 337 -19.95 -34.10 -24.94
CA TRP A 337 -20.53 -32.76 -24.90
C TRP A 337 -21.79 -32.71 -24.04
N GLU A 338 -22.58 -33.78 -24.01
CA GLU A 338 -23.79 -33.87 -23.20
C GLU A 338 -23.50 -34.17 -21.72
N GLY A 339 -22.47 -34.99 -21.43
CA GLY A 339 -22.20 -35.49 -20.09
C GLY A 339 -21.23 -34.65 -19.26
N SER A 340 -20.38 -33.83 -19.87
CA SER A 340 -19.29 -33.12 -19.16
C SER A 340 -19.77 -31.92 -18.33
N MET A 341 -19.07 -31.65 -17.23
CA MET A 341 -19.26 -30.44 -16.42
C MET A 341 -18.14 -29.44 -16.76
N LEU A 342 -18.40 -28.58 -17.74
CA LEU A 342 -17.41 -27.62 -18.27
C LEU A 342 -17.47 -26.24 -17.57
N VAL A 343 -18.45 -26.02 -16.69
CA VAL A 343 -18.63 -24.80 -15.90
C VAL A 343 -19.12 -25.14 -14.50
N LYS A 344 -18.78 -24.31 -13.50
CA LYS A 344 -19.26 -24.49 -12.12
C LYS A 344 -20.78 -24.25 -12.05
N PRO A 345 -21.59 -25.21 -11.59
CA PRO A 345 -23.03 -25.01 -11.43
C PRO A 345 -23.36 -24.05 -10.26
N GLN A 346 -24.37 -23.20 -10.42
CA GLN A 346 -24.84 -22.34 -9.33
C GLN A 346 -25.60 -23.14 -8.26
N GLY A 347 -25.30 -22.90 -6.98
CA GLY A 347 -26.03 -23.46 -5.85
C GLY A 347 -25.75 -24.94 -5.55
N ARG A 348 -24.67 -25.51 -6.09
CA ARG A 348 -24.27 -26.91 -5.88
C ARG A 348 -22.79 -26.99 -5.54
N GLU A 349 -22.45 -27.72 -4.47
CA GLU A 349 -21.06 -28.01 -4.11
C GLU A 349 -20.51 -29.12 -5.02
N VAL A 350 -19.33 -28.88 -5.59
CA VAL A 350 -18.67 -29.77 -6.57
C VAL A 350 -17.17 -29.75 -6.35
N VAL A 351 -16.48 -30.81 -6.80
CA VAL A 351 -15.01 -30.82 -6.85
C VAL A 351 -14.56 -30.05 -8.09
N CYS A 352 -14.05 -28.83 -7.90
CA CYS A 352 -13.63 -27.97 -9.04
C CYS A 352 -12.27 -28.34 -9.66
N HIS A 353 -11.45 -29.14 -8.99
CA HIS A 353 -10.18 -29.61 -9.56
C HIS A 353 -10.43 -30.29 -10.91
N ALA A 354 -9.75 -29.84 -11.96
CA ALA A 354 -9.93 -30.37 -13.31
C ALA A 354 -9.61 -31.88 -13.36
N SER A 355 -10.44 -32.65 -14.04
CA SER A 355 -10.16 -34.06 -14.31
C SER A 355 -10.94 -34.62 -15.50
N ALA A 356 -10.31 -35.56 -16.21
CA ALA A 356 -10.89 -36.36 -17.28
C ALA A 356 -11.29 -37.76 -16.80
N TRP A 357 -12.38 -38.31 -17.36
CA TRP A 357 -13.03 -39.53 -16.88
C TRP A 357 -13.34 -40.50 -18.02
N ASP A 358 -12.89 -41.74 -17.89
CA ASP A 358 -13.28 -42.90 -18.70
C ASP A 358 -14.30 -43.74 -17.92
N PHE A 359 -15.50 -43.92 -18.48
CA PHE A 359 -16.57 -44.70 -17.86
C PHE A 359 -16.52 -46.19 -18.21
N TYR A 360 -15.46 -46.64 -18.89
CA TYR A 360 -15.15 -48.03 -19.24
C TYR A 360 -16.15 -48.73 -20.18
N ASN A 361 -17.22 -48.06 -20.61
CA ASN A 361 -18.20 -48.60 -21.56
C ASN A 361 -17.85 -48.30 -23.05
N ARG A 362 -16.67 -47.72 -23.30
CA ARG A 362 -16.13 -47.35 -24.63
C ARG A 362 -16.90 -46.23 -25.34
N LYS A 363 -17.82 -45.55 -24.66
CA LYS A 363 -18.68 -44.50 -25.23
C LYS A 363 -18.65 -43.22 -24.41
N ASP A 364 -18.87 -43.34 -23.11
CA ASP A 364 -18.93 -42.22 -22.18
C ASP A 364 -17.51 -41.80 -21.75
N PHE A 365 -17.11 -40.60 -22.17
CA PHE A 365 -15.88 -39.94 -21.74
C PHE A 365 -16.21 -38.49 -21.38
N ARG A 366 -15.75 -38.00 -20.23
CA ARG A 366 -16.20 -36.69 -19.71
C ARG A 366 -15.08 -35.89 -19.06
N ILE A 367 -15.20 -34.56 -19.07
CA ILE A 367 -14.35 -33.67 -18.29
C ILE A 367 -15.18 -32.98 -17.20
N LYS A 368 -14.59 -32.88 -16.01
CA LYS A 368 -15.10 -32.11 -14.88
C LYS A 368 -14.14 -30.95 -14.59
N GLN A 369 -14.48 -29.74 -15.01
CA GLN A 369 -13.66 -28.55 -14.83
C GLN A 369 -14.53 -27.31 -14.58
N CYS A 370 -14.17 -26.51 -13.57
CA CYS A 370 -14.81 -25.21 -13.31
C CYS A 370 -14.16 -24.12 -14.18
N THR A 371 -14.30 -24.21 -15.50
CA THR A 371 -13.55 -23.37 -16.45
C THR A 371 -13.92 -21.89 -16.36
N THR A 372 -12.90 -21.04 -16.23
CA THR A 372 -12.99 -19.59 -16.40
C THR A 372 -12.31 -19.17 -17.70
N VAL A 373 -12.65 -17.99 -18.23
CA VAL A 373 -12.14 -17.52 -19.53
C VAL A 373 -10.78 -16.86 -19.32
N THR A 374 -9.72 -17.67 -19.33
CA THR A 374 -8.33 -17.20 -19.24
C THR A 374 -7.41 -18.03 -20.14
N MET A 375 -6.25 -17.48 -20.48
CA MET A 375 -5.21 -18.19 -21.24
C MET A 375 -4.72 -19.45 -20.50
N GLU A 376 -4.54 -19.37 -19.18
CA GLU A 376 -4.16 -20.53 -18.35
C GLU A 376 -5.20 -21.66 -18.44
N GLN A 377 -6.49 -21.31 -18.31
CA GLN A 377 -7.56 -22.30 -18.42
C GLN A 377 -7.67 -22.88 -19.82
N LEU A 378 -7.32 -22.13 -20.88
CA LEU A 378 -7.22 -22.68 -22.23
C LEU A 378 -6.17 -23.79 -22.31
N PHE A 379 -5.05 -23.65 -21.60
CA PHE A 379 -4.03 -24.70 -21.53
C PHE A 379 -4.51 -25.90 -20.74
N THR A 380 -5.17 -25.69 -19.60
CA THR A 380 -5.79 -26.79 -18.83
C THR A 380 -6.81 -27.55 -19.68
N VAL A 381 -7.61 -26.86 -20.51
CA VAL A 381 -8.56 -27.50 -21.43
C VAL A 381 -7.85 -28.43 -22.42
N HIS A 382 -6.69 -28.02 -22.97
CA HIS A 382 -5.89 -28.89 -23.84
C HIS A 382 -5.31 -30.08 -23.08
N HIS A 383 -4.85 -29.86 -21.84
CA HIS A 383 -4.35 -30.91 -20.97
C HIS A 383 -5.40 -32.00 -20.74
N GLU A 384 -6.59 -31.61 -20.26
CA GLU A 384 -7.66 -32.56 -19.95
C GLU A 384 -8.21 -33.27 -21.20
N MET A 385 -8.27 -32.59 -22.35
CA MET A 385 -8.66 -33.27 -23.59
C MET A 385 -7.59 -34.20 -24.15
N GLY A 386 -6.32 -34.00 -23.79
CA GLY A 386 -5.27 -34.98 -24.06
C GLY A 386 -5.57 -36.33 -23.39
N HIS A 387 -6.09 -36.31 -22.16
CA HIS A 387 -6.55 -37.51 -21.46
C HIS A 387 -7.71 -38.19 -22.17
N ILE A 388 -8.72 -37.41 -22.59
CA ILE A 388 -9.85 -37.94 -23.37
C ILE A 388 -9.37 -38.57 -24.67
N GLN A 389 -8.41 -37.94 -25.35
CA GLN A 389 -7.86 -38.48 -26.59
C GLN A 389 -7.10 -39.79 -26.36
N TYR A 390 -6.44 -39.94 -25.22
CA TYR A 390 -5.88 -41.22 -24.79
C TYR A 390 -6.98 -42.28 -24.65
N TYR A 391 -8.08 -41.93 -23.97
CA TYR A 391 -9.22 -42.83 -23.73
C TYR A 391 -9.84 -43.33 -25.03
N LEU A 392 -10.10 -42.40 -25.97
CA LEU A 392 -10.67 -42.71 -27.27
C LEU A 392 -9.80 -43.69 -28.07
N GLN A 393 -8.48 -43.53 -28.03
CA GLN A 393 -7.56 -44.36 -28.84
C GLN A 393 -7.37 -45.78 -28.31
N TYR A 394 -7.47 -46.02 -26.99
CA TYR A 394 -7.32 -47.35 -26.42
C TYR A 394 -8.63 -48.03 -26.02
N LYS A 395 -9.79 -47.40 -26.25
CA LYS A 395 -11.10 -47.87 -25.73
C LYS A 395 -11.44 -49.31 -26.10
N ASP A 396 -10.88 -49.84 -27.17
CA ASP A 396 -11.13 -51.22 -27.62
C ASP A 396 -10.12 -52.24 -27.08
N LYS A 397 -9.13 -51.82 -26.29
CA LYS A 397 -8.24 -52.71 -25.54
C LYS A 397 -8.98 -53.39 -24.38
N PRO A 398 -8.49 -54.53 -23.90
CA PRO A 398 -8.95 -55.09 -22.63
C PRO A 398 -8.86 -54.06 -21.50
N VAL A 399 -9.83 -54.06 -20.58
CA VAL A 399 -9.96 -53.09 -19.49
C VAL A 399 -8.66 -52.95 -18.68
N GLY A 400 -7.97 -54.05 -18.37
CA GLY A 400 -6.68 -54.01 -17.65
C GLY A 400 -5.51 -53.37 -18.41
N PHE A 401 -5.69 -53.02 -19.69
CA PHE A 401 -4.73 -52.27 -20.50
C PHE A 401 -5.15 -50.82 -20.81
N ARG A 402 -6.36 -50.38 -20.42
CA ARG A 402 -6.88 -49.01 -20.65
C ARG A 402 -6.30 -48.00 -19.66
N ARG A 403 -4.99 -47.80 -19.73
CA ARG A 403 -4.21 -46.79 -19.01
C ARG A 403 -3.05 -46.38 -19.91
N GLY A 404 -2.43 -45.24 -19.66
CA GLY A 404 -1.16 -44.91 -20.32
C GLY A 404 -0.07 -45.95 -20.08
N ALA A 405 0.93 -46.00 -20.96
CA ALA A 405 2.03 -46.97 -20.87
C ALA A 405 2.71 -46.98 -19.49
N ASN A 406 2.82 -45.79 -18.87
CA ASN A 406 2.87 -45.59 -17.43
C ASN A 406 2.06 -44.31 -17.10
N PRO A 407 1.81 -43.97 -15.82
CA PRO A 407 1.02 -42.78 -15.48
C PRO A 407 1.60 -41.46 -15.98
N GLY A 408 2.93 -41.35 -16.12
CA GLY A 408 3.57 -40.14 -16.64
C GLY A 408 3.34 -39.90 -18.13
N PHE A 409 3.12 -40.95 -18.93
CA PHE A 409 2.70 -40.81 -20.33
C PHE A 409 1.31 -40.17 -20.43
N HIS A 410 0.41 -40.53 -19.53
CA HIS A 410 -0.96 -40.04 -19.51
C HIS A 410 -0.96 -38.50 -19.36
N GLU A 411 -0.26 -38.01 -18.34
CA GLU A 411 -0.07 -36.57 -18.08
C GLU A 411 0.74 -35.85 -19.18
N ALA A 412 1.76 -36.50 -19.75
CA ALA A 412 2.63 -35.86 -20.75
C ALA A 412 1.89 -35.52 -22.04
N ILE A 413 0.95 -36.36 -22.47
CA ILE A 413 0.20 -36.12 -23.70
C ILE A 413 -0.66 -34.86 -23.58
N GLY A 414 -1.30 -34.64 -22.43
CA GLY A 414 -2.06 -33.41 -22.18
C GLY A 414 -1.19 -32.15 -22.32
N ASP A 415 0.01 -32.20 -21.76
CA ASP A 415 0.92 -31.04 -21.73
C ASP A 415 1.66 -30.78 -23.03
N VAL A 416 2.00 -31.81 -23.82
CA VAL A 416 2.73 -31.65 -25.09
C VAL A 416 2.03 -30.69 -26.04
N LEU A 417 0.71 -30.74 -26.06
CA LEU A 417 -0.09 -29.89 -26.94
C LEU A 417 -0.12 -28.45 -26.45
N SER A 418 -0.19 -28.23 -25.14
CA SER A 418 -0.20 -26.88 -24.59
C SER A 418 1.09 -26.12 -24.93
N LEU A 419 2.23 -26.81 -25.08
CA LEU A 419 3.50 -26.21 -25.54
C LEU A 419 3.43 -25.63 -26.96
N SER A 420 2.62 -26.22 -27.85
CA SER A 420 2.42 -25.70 -29.22
C SER A 420 1.39 -24.57 -29.22
N VAL A 421 0.31 -24.74 -28.45
CA VAL A 421 -0.80 -23.78 -28.34
C VAL A 421 -0.36 -22.47 -27.71
N SER A 422 0.58 -22.51 -26.76
CA SER A 422 1.11 -21.32 -26.09
C SER A 422 2.03 -20.47 -26.96
N THR A 423 2.42 -20.95 -28.15
CA THR A 423 3.34 -20.20 -29.01
C THR A 423 2.66 -18.98 -29.62
N PRO A 424 3.36 -17.83 -29.75
CA PRO A 424 2.81 -16.65 -30.44
C PRO A 424 2.30 -16.96 -31.86
N LYS A 425 3.00 -17.85 -32.57
CA LYS A 425 2.62 -18.32 -33.91
C LYS A 425 1.25 -19.01 -33.91
N HIS A 426 1.00 -19.85 -32.92
CA HIS A 426 -0.28 -20.53 -32.81
C HIS A 426 -1.40 -19.57 -32.42
N LEU A 427 -1.14 -18.69 -31.43
CA LEU A 427 -2.10 -17.69 -30.96
C LEU A 427 -2.52 -16.73 -32.09
N GLU A 428 -1.59 -16.33 -32.97
CA GLU A 428 -1.91 -15.58 -34.20
C GLU A 428 -2.79 -16.41 -35.14
N THR A 429 -2.46 -17.69 -35.34
CA THR A 429 -3.21 -18.60 -36.23
C THR A 429 -4.67 -18.76 -35.80
N ILE A 430 -4.96 -18.72 -34.49
CA ILE A 430 -6.33 -18.78 -33.94
C ILE A 430 -6.95 -17.40 -33.68
N ASN A 431 -6.35 -16.32 -34.21
CA ASN A 431 -6.79 -14.92 -34.09
C ASN A 431 -6.84 -14.36 -32.66
N LEU A 432 -6.02 -14.89 -31.74
CA LEU A 432 -5.86 -14.34 -30.38
C LEU A 432 -4.66 -13.38 -30.26
N LEU A 433 -3.88 -13.22 -31.33
CA LEU A 433 -2.76 -12.28 -31.41
C LEU A 433 -2.74 -11.59 -32.78
N GLU A 434 -2.65 -10.25 -32.83
CA GLU A 434 -2.74 -9.49 -34.09
C GLU A 434 -1.51 -9.62 -35.00
N SER A 435 -0.31 -9.77 -34.42
CA SER A 435 0.93 -9.93 -35.17
C SER A 435 1.98 -10.68 -34.37
N VAL A 436 2.72 -11.59 -35.01
CA VAL A 436 3.88 -12.24 -34.40
C VAL A 436 5.10 -11.33 -34.40
N THR A 437 5.56 -10.95 -33.21
CA THR A 437 6.91 -10.43 -32.98
C THR A 437 7.78 -11.55 -32.41
N SER A 438 8.85 -11.92 -33.11
CA SER A 438 9.88 -12.84 -32.60
C SER A 438 11.23 -12.14 -32.67
N ASP A 439 11.65 -11.67 -31.50
CA ASP A 439 12.96 -11.10 -31.23
C ASP A 439 13.45 -11.65 -29.88
N ILE A 440 14.74 -11.46 -29.60
CA ILE A 440 15.39 -12.04 -28.41
C ILE A 440 14.68 -11.62 -27.11
N GLU A 441 14.18 -10.38 -27.03
CA GLU A 441 13.53 -9.85 -25.83
C GLU A 441 12.14 -10.48 -25.65
N THR A 442 11.38 -10.60 -26.74
CA THR A 442 10.06 -11.24 -26.73
C THR A 442 10.17 -12.75 -26.43
N ASP A 443 11.15 -13.44 -27.03
CA ASP A 443 11.42 -14.86 -26.77
C ASP A 443 11.87 -15.07 -25.30
N THR A 444 12.65 -14.14 -24.74
CA THR A 444 13.06 -14.17 -23.33
C THR A 444 11.86 -14.00 -22.41
N ASN A 445 10.97 -13.04 -22.70
CA ASN A 445 9.73 -12.83 -21.97
C ASN A 445 8.86 -14.10 -21.97
N TYR A 446 8.65 -14.72 -23.14
CA TYR A 446 7.91 -15.98 -23.28
C TYR A 446 8.56 -17.13 -22.50
N LEU A 447 9.85 -17.36 -22.69
CA LEU A 447 10.57 -18.45 -22.04
C LEU A 447 10.62 -18.30 -20.52
N LEU A 448 10.70 -17.08 -20.00
CA LEU A 448 10.59 -16.85 -18.57
C LEU A 448 9.20 -17.20 -18.04
N LYS A 449 8.13 -16.78 -18.73
CA LYS A 449 6.74 -17.15 -18.39
C LYS A 449 6.59 -18.68 -18.35
N MET A 450 7.09 -19.36 -19.38
CA MET A 450 7.11 -20.83 -19.44
C MET A 450 7.96 -21.47 -18.34
N ALA A 451 9.08 -20.84 -17.94
CA ALA A 451 9.92 -21.34 -16.86
C ALA A 451 9.23 -21.21 -15.49
N LEU A 452 8.54 -20.10 -15.24
CA LEU A 452 7.73 -19.90 -14.03
C LEU A 452 6.59 -20.92 -13.90
N GLU A 453 6.11 -21.50 -15.01
CA GLU A 453 5.12 -22.57 -14.99
C GLU A 453 5.76 -23.96 -14.90
N LYS A 454 6.67 -24.28 -15.84
CA LYS A 454 7.20 -25.65 -16.00
C LYS A 454 8.40 -25.95 -15.11
N ILE A 455 9.37 -25.04 -15.02
CA ILE A 455 10.59 -25.25 -14.23
C ILE A 455 10.31 -25.10 -12.74
N ALA A 456 9.50 -24.11 -12.36
CA ALA A 456 9.12 -23.89 -10.96
C ALA A 456 8.39 -25.09 -10.33
N PHE A 457 7.64 -25.85 -11.15
CA PHE A 457 6.88 -27.01 -10.72
C PHE A 457 7.74 -28.23 -10.40
N LEU A 458 8.84 -28.46 -11.13
CA LEU A 458 9.60 -29.71 -11.06
C LEU A 458 10.05 -30.10 -9.64
N PRO A 459 10.58 -29.21 -8.79
CA PRO A 459 10.93 -29.58 -7.43
C PRO A 459 9.71 -29.99 -6.60
N PHE A 460 8.56 -29.34 -6.80
CA PHE A 460 7.30 -29.70 -6.14
C PHE A 460 6.75 -31.05 -6.62
N GLY A 461 6.74 -31.26 -7.94
CA GLY A 461 6.37 -32.52 -8.60
C GLY A 461 7.18 -33.71 -8.08
N TYR A 462 8.47 -33.48 -7.81
CA TYR A 462 9.36 -34.50 -7.28
C TYR A 462 9.14 -34.76 -5.79
N LEU A 463 9.09 -33.71 -4.96
CA LEU A 463 9.15 -33.86 -3.50
C LEU A 463 7.89 -34.46 -2.88
N ILE A 464 6.70 -34.30 -3.48
CA ILE A 464 5.44 -34.78 -2.89
C ILE A 464 5.48 -36.30 -2.67
N ASP A 465 5.81 -37.05 -3.71
CA ASP A 465 5.82 -38.50 -3.61
C ASP A 465 7.08 -39.01 -2.91
N LEU A 466 8.19 -38.26 -2.90
CA LEU A 466 9.31 -38.58 -1.98
C LEU A 466 8.84 -38.57 -0.53
N TRP A 467 8.10 -37.54 -0.12
CA TRP A 467 7.51 -37.46 1.22
C TRP A 467 6.54 -38.62 1.46
N ARG A 468 5.60 -38.88 0.53
CA ARG A 468 4.61 -39.97 0.70
C ARG A 468 5.24 -41.34 0.73
N TRP A 469 6.25 -41.62 -0.10
CA TRP A 469 6.97 -42.88 -0.08
C TRP A 469 7.65 -43.11 1.26
N ASP A 470 8.28 -42.08 1.82
CA ASP A 470 8.93 -42.17 3.12
C ASP A 470 7.88 -42.26 4.27
N VAL A 471 6.67 -41.70 4.11
CA VAL A 471 5.52 -41.95 5.00
C VAL A 471 5.04 -43.39 4.92
N PHE A 472 4.78 -43.93 3.72
CA PHE A 472 4.32 -45.31 3.54
C PHE A 472 5.35 -46.32 4.03
N SER A 473 6.64 -46.06 3.82
CA SER A 473 7.71 -46.93 4.34
C SER A 473 7.93 -46.80 5.85
N GLY A 474 7.28 -45.83 6.51
CA GLY A 474 7.44 -45.53 7.94
C GLY A 474 8.72 -44.78 8.31
N LYS A 475 9.48 -44.25 7.34
CA LYS A 475 10.65 -43.40 7.58
C LYS A 475 10.23 -42.02 8.11
N THR A 476 9.08 -41.53 7.67
CA THR A 476 8.44 -40.31 8.17
C THR A 476 7.20 -40.71 8.98
N PRO A 477 7.32 -40.86 10.32
CA PRO A 477 6.19 -41.20 11.18
C PRO A 477 5.25 -39.99 11.41
N PRO A 478 4.02 -40.19 11.92
CA PRO A 478 3.02 -39.12 12.15
C PRO A 478 3.48 -37.91 12.97
N GLU A 479 4.48 -38.10 13.84
CA GLU A 479 5.08 -37.05 14.67
C GLU A 479 6.13 -36.21 13.91
N ARG A 480 6.37 -36.53 12.63
CA ARG A 480 7.30 -35.81 11.75
C ARG A 480 6.69 -35.47 10.40
N TYR A 481 5.38 -35.66 10.21
CA TYR A 481 4.71 -35.40 8.95
C TYR A 481 4.98 -33.99 8.47
N ASN A 482 4.86 -33.00 9.35
CA ASN A 482 5.00 -31.60 8.95
C ASN A 482 6.47 -31.17 8.87
N ALA A 483 7.32 -31.62 9.80
CA ALA A 483 8.75 -31.32 9.81
C ALA A 483 9.46 -31.87 8.56
N ASP A 484 9.21 -33.12 8.19
CA ASP A 484 9.82 -33.73 7.01
C ASP A 484 9.23 -33.15 5.70
N TRP A 485 7.95 -32.77 5.71
CA TRP A 485 7.34 -32.01 4.60
C TRP A 485 8.07 -30.69 4.36
N TRP A 486 8.23 -29.86 5.40
CA TRP A 486 8.93 -28.58 5.27
C TRP A 486 10.41 -28.74 4.98
N TYR A 487 11.08 -29.75 5.52
CA TYR A 487 12.44 -30.07 5.12
C TYR A 487 12.56 -30.30 3.62
N LEU A 488 11.67 -31.09 3.02
CA LEU A 488 11.67 -31.36 1.58
C LEU A 488 11.27 -30.13 0.77
N ARG A 489 10.27 -29.36 1.22
CA ARG A 489 9.86 -28.10 0.58
C ARG A 489 11.03 -27.10 0.54
N THR A 490 11.76 -26.92 1.65
CA THR A 490 12.96 -26.07 1.67
C THR A 490 14.09 -26.69 0.86
N LYS A 491 14.36 -28.00 0.96
CA LYS A 491 15.46 -28.67 0.25
C LYS A 491 15.33 -28.58 -1.28
N TYR A 492 14.14 -28.80 -1.82
CA TYR A 492 13.96 -28.90 -3.26
C TYR A 492 13.48 -27.59 -3.87
N GLN A 493 12.48 -26.92 -3.28
CA GLN A 493 11.99 -25.64 -3.83
C GLN A 493 12.70 -24.41 -3.25
N GLY A 494 13.38 -24.49 -2.11
CA GLY A 494 13.96 -23.30 -1.49
C GLY A 494 12.91 -22.32 -1.02
N ILE A 495 11.84 -22.83 -0.41
CA ILE A 495 10.78 -22.02 0.19
C ILE A 495 10.61 -22.36 1.67
N CYS A 496 10.14 -21.39 2.45
CA CYS A 496 9.87 -21.55 3.87
C CYS A 496 8.41 -21.26 4.20
N PRO A 497 7.88 -21.83 5.30
CA PRO A 497 6.57 -21.41 5.76
C PRO A 497 6.66 -19.96 6.25
N PRO A 498 5.67 -19.11 5.93
CA PRO A 498 5.72 -17.71 6.34
C PRO A 498 5.34 -17.49 7.80
N THR A 499 4.70 -18.47 8.44
CA THR A 499 4.47 -18.52 9.89
C THR A 499 5.07 -19.79 10.46
N ARG A 500 5.30 -19.81 11.78
CA ARG A 500 5.84 -21.00 12.45
C ARG A 500 4.85 -22.16 12.36
N ARG A 501 5.29 -23.28 11.79
CA ARG A 501 4.51 -24.53 11.71
C ARG A 501 4.98 -25.53 12.76
N THR A 502 4.05 -26.27 13.31
CA THR A 502 4.26 -27.35 14.29
C THR A 502 3.67 -28.66 13.77
N GLU A 503 3.86 -29.75 14.50
CA GLU A 503 3.21 -31.03 14.17
C GLU A 503 1.71 -31.04 14.46
N GLU A 504 1.12 -30.04 15.11
CA GLU A 504 -0.36 -29.93 15.15
C GLU A 504 -0.93 -29.66 13.75
N HIS A 505 -0.10 -29.10 12.86
CA HIS A 505 -0.43 -28.83 11.48
C HIS A 505 -0.13 -30.04 10.59
N PHE A 506 -0.83 -30.12 9.46
CA PHE A 506 -0.59 -31.12 8.42
C PHE A 506 -0.66 -30.44 7.05
N ASP A 507 0.40 -29.69 6.73
CA ASP A 507 0.43 -28.79 5.56
C ASP A 507 0.43 -29.57 4.24
N ALA A 508 0.97 -30.80 4.23
CA ALA A 508 0.83 -31.71 3.09
C ALA A 508 -0.65 -32.05 2.79
N GLY A 509 -1.48 -32.21 3.83
CA GLY A 509 -2.92 -32.48 3.68
C GLY A 509 -3.69 -31.34 3.00
N ALA A 510 -3.15 -30.11 3.03
CA ALA A 510 -3.75 -28.95 2.37
C ALA A 510 -3.55 -28.93 0.84
N LYS A 511 -2.98 -30.01 0.25
CA LYS A 511 -2.88 -30.23 -1.21
C LYS A 511 -3.72 -31.43 -1.63
N TYR A 512 -4.70 -31.22 -2.53
CA TYR A 512 -5.72 -32.20 -2.97
C TYR A 512 -5.23 -33.65 -3.13
N HIS A 513 -4.11 -33.86 -3.80
CA HIS A 513 -3.60 -35.20 -4.13
C HIS A 513 -3.24 -36.05 -2.91
N ILE A 514 -3.05 -35.44 -1.74
CA ILE A 514 -2.83 -36.14 -0.47
C ILE A 514 -4.13 -36.73 0.08
N PRO A 515 -5.17 -35.96 0.44
CA PRO A 515 -6.46 -36.51 0.89
C PRO A 515 -7.21 -37.27 -0.21
N GLY A 516 -7.07 -36.89 -1.48
CA GLY A 516 -7.65 -37.61 -2.63
C GLY A 516 -6.85 -38.84 -3.08
N ASN A 517 -5.80 -39.21 -2.34
CA ASN A 517 -4.94 -40.37 -2.59
C ASN A 517 -4.49 -40.59 -4.06
N THR A 518 -4.07 -39.52 -4.73
CA THR A 518 -3.63 -39.59 -6.15
C THR A 518 -2.10 -39.50 -6.22
N PRO A 519 -1.38 -40.51 -6.74
CA PRO A 519 0.08 -40.48 -6.89
C PRO A 519 0.56 -39.27 -7.70
N TYR A 520 1.61 -38.58 -7.25
CA TYR A 520 2.03 -37.28 -7.80
C TYR A 520 3.25 -37.35 -8.71
N ILE A 521 4.10 -38.38 -8.61
CA ILE A 521 5.33 -38.49 -9.40
C ILE A 521 5.07 -38.53 -10.91
N ARG A 522 3.84 -38.90 -11.31
CA ARG A 522 3.35 -38.81 -12.69
C ARG A 522 3.57 -37.43 -13.31
N TYR A 523 3.39 -36.35 -12.54
CA TYR A 523 3.54 -35.00 -13.05
C TYR A 523 5.01 -34.65 -13.27
N PHE A 524 5.91 -35.04 -12.36
CA PHE A 524 7.35 -34.86 -12.58
C PHE A 524 7.80 -35.59 -13.84
N VAL A 525 7.45 -36.88 -13.99
CA VAL A 525 7.79 -37.65 -15.19
C VAL A 525 7.24 -36.99 -16.44
N SER A 526 6.00 -36.50 -16.39
CA SER A 526 5.35 -35.84 -17.53
C SER A 526 6.02 -34.54 -17.94
N PHE A 527 6.53 -33.76 -16.98
CA PHE A 527 7.24 -32.50 -17.24
C PHE A 527 8.60 -32.73 -17.87
N ILE A 528 9.14 -33.94 -17.83
CA ILE A 528 10.33 -34.34 -18.57
C ILE A 528 9.93 -34.90 -19.94
N LEU A 529 9.00 -35.85 -19.92
CA LEU A 529 8.58 -36.62 -21.08
C LEU A 529 7.92 -35.74 -22.15
N GLN A 530 7.19 -34.70 -21.76
CA GLN A 530 6.54 -33.79 -22.71
C GLN A 530 7.55 -33.11 -23.64
N PHE A 531 8.75 -32.76 -23.17
CA PHE A 531 9.76 -32.14 -24.03
C PHE A 531 10.43 -33.15 -24.96
N GLN A 532 10.60 -34.41 -24.53
CA GLN A 532 11.09 -35.48 -25.40
C GLN A 532 10.09 -35.77 -26.53
N PHE A 533 8.79 -35.79 -26.22
CA PHE A 533 7.75 -35.89 -27.25
C PHE A 533 7.72 -34.65 -28.14
N HIS A 534 7.70 -33.45 -27.55
CA HIS A 534 7.63 -32.20 -28.32
C HIS A 534 8.78 -32.11 -29.32
N GLU A 535 10.02 -32.38 -28.91
CA GLU A 535 11.17 -32.41 -29.82
C GLU A 535 10.96 -33.35 -31.02
N LYS A 536 10.51 -34.59 -30.77
CA LYS A 536 10.27 -35.55 -31.85
C LYS A 536 9.11 -35.14 -32.76
N LEU A 537 8.05 -34.60 -32.19
CA LEU A 537 6.87 -34.18 -32.96
C LEU A 537 7.19 -32.94 -33.81
N CYS A 538 8.03 -32.05 -33.31
CA CYS A 538 8.56 -30.91 -34.06
C CYS A 538 9.43 -31.34 -35.23
N GLU A 539 10.28 -32.35 -35.05
CA GLU A 539 11.02 -32.97 -36.15
C GLU A 539 10.07 -33.54 -37.21
N ALA A 540 9.01 -34.25 -36.79
CA ALA A 540 8.00 -34.80 -37.69
C ALA A 540 7.19 -33.71 -38.42
N ALA A 541 6.91 -32.60 -37.74
CA ALA A 541 6.31 -31.39 -38.31
C ALA A 541 7.28 -30.56 -39.17
N ARG A 542 8.53 -31.02 -39.35
CA ARG A 542 9.58 -30.37 -40.16
C ARG A 542 9.94 -28.96 -39.67
N HIS A 543 9.87 -28.72 -38.36
CA HIS A 543 10.30 -27.48 -37.74
C HIS A 543 11.83 -27.32 -37.81
N THR A 544 12.30 -26.12 -38.17
CA THR A 544 13.74 -25.83 -38.31
C THR A 544 14.25 -24.73 -37.36
N GLY A 545 13.36 -24.08 -36.62
CA GLY A 545 13.69 -23.01 -35.69
C GLY A 545 14.08 -23.51 -34.29
N PRO A 546 14.28 -22.61 -33.31
CA PRO A 546 14.41 -22.98 -31.91
C PRO A 546 13.23 -23.82 -31.44
N LEU A 547 13.48 -24.81 -30.57
CA LEU A 547 12.45 -25.79 -30.18
C LEU A 547 11.21 -25.11 -29.58
N HIS A 548 11.37 -24.05 -28.80
CA HIS A 548 10.28 -23.32 -28.16
C HIS A 548 9.35 -22.52 -29.10
N THR A 549 9.71 -22.41 -30.38
CA THR A 549 8.89 -21.75 -31.41
C THR A 549 8.10 -22.75 -32.26
N CYS A 550 8.23 -24.04 -31.96
CA CYS A 550 7.57 -25.09 -32.70
C CYS A 550 6.07 -25.11 -32.44
N ASP A 551 5.30 -25.21 -33.52
CA ASP A 551 3.87 -25.50 -33.48
C ASP A 551 3.61 -26.72 -34.36
N ILE A 552 3.08 -27.79 -33.77
CA ILE A 552 2.77 -29.05 -34.48
C ILE A 552 1.39 -29.03 -35.13
N TYR A 553 0.60 -27.97 -34.94
CA TYR A 553 -0.75 -27.82 -35.50
C TYR A 553 -0.79 -28.17 -37.00
N ARG A 554 -1.77 -28.97 -37.40
CA ARG A 554 -1.95 -29.50 -38.78
C ARG A 554 -0.85 -30.44 -39.30
N SER A 555 0.04 -30.94 -38.45
CA SER A 555 1.01 -31.98 -38.82
C SER A 555 0.42 -33.38 -38.65
N ALA A 556 -0.04 -33.98 -39.75
CA ALA A 556 -0.55 -35.35 -39.75
C ALA A 556 0.55 -36.37 -39.39
N GLU A 557 1.80 -36.11 -39.75
CA GLU A 557 2.95 -36.94 -39.40
C GLU A 557 3.21 -36.95 -37.89
N ALA A 558 3.14 -35.78 -37.23
CA ALA A 558 3.24 -35.69 -35.77
C ALA A 558 2.06 -36.40 -35.09
N GLY A 559 0.85 -36.19 -35.61
CA GLY A 559 -0.35 -36.87 -35.12
C GLY A 559 -0.30 -38.40 -35.24
N ALA A 560 0.32 -38.93 -36.30
CA ALA A 560 0.50 -40.38 -36.46
C ALA A 560 1.43 -40.99 -35.38
N ILE A 561 2.48 -40.26 -34.97
CA ILE A 561 3.36 -40.67 -33.86
C ILE A 561 2.59 -40.68 -32.55
N LEU A 562 1.87 -39.59 -32.24
CA LEU A 562 1.02 -39.50 -31.05
C LEU A 562 0.00 -40.64 -31.02
N LYS A 563 -0.72 -40.86 -32.12
CA LYS A 563 -1.72 -41.93 -32.24
C LYS A 563 -1.15 -43.30 -31.91
N LYS A 564 0.06 -43.62 -32.39
CA LYS A 564 0.75 -44.89 -32.08
C LYS A 564 0.98 -45.06 -30.58
N VAL A 565 1.40 -44.01 -29.88
CA VAL A 565 1.58 -44.00 -28.41
C VAL A 565 0.25 -44.24 -27.70
N LEU A 566 -0.79 -43.48 -28.07
CA LEU A 566 -2.10 -43.52 -27.41
C LEU A 566 -2.77 -44.90 -27.56
N GLN A 567 -2.70 -45.50 -28.75
CA GLN A 567 -3.29 -46.80 -29.06
C GLN A 567 -2.62 -47.97 -28.32
N ALA A 568 -1.37 -47.81 -27.87
CA ALA A 568 -0.67 -48.86 -27.14
C ALA A 568 -1.30 -49.13 -25.76
N GLY A 569 -1.89 -48.10 -25.12
CA GLY A 569 -2.29 -48.15 -23.72
C GLY A 569 -1.13 -48.67 -22.85
N SER A 570 -1.44 -49.58 -21.92
CA SER A 570 -0.43 -50.28 -21.10
C SER A 570 -0.19 -51.74 -21.55
N SER A 571 -0.48 -52.03 -22.83
CA SER A 571 -0.34 -53.39 -23.40
C SER A 571 1.11 -53.77 -23.75
N GLU A 572 2.01 -52.80 -23.80
CA GLU A 572 3.46 -52.96 -23.95
C GLU A 572 4.17 -52.27 -22.77
N SER A 573 5.45 -52.57 -22.54
CA SER A 573 6.23 -51.84 -21.54
C SER A 573 6.51 -50.40 -22.01
N TRP A 574 6.50 -49.44 -21.10
CA TRP A 574 6.70 -48.04 -21.45
C TRP A 574 8.04 -47.74 -22.16
N PRO A 575 9.18 -48.41 -21.88
CA PRO A 575 10.43 -48.17 -22.61
C PRO A 575 10.31 -48.58 -24.08
N VAL A 576 9.57 -49.66 -24.37
CA VAL A 576 9.30 -50.10 -25.75
C VAL A 576 8.42 -49.07 -26.46
N VAL A 577 7.35 -48.61 -25.83
CA VAL A 577 6.47 -47.58 -26.41
C VAL A 577 7.26 -46.29 -26.70
N LEU A 578 8.16 -45.88 -25.80
CA LEU A 578 9.01 -44.70 -25.98
C LEU A 578 10.00 -44.89 -27.14
N GLN A 579 10.68 -46.05 -27.18
CA GLN A 579 11.64 -46.38 -28.22
C GLN A 579 10.98 -46.38 -29.60
N ASP A 580 9.78 -46.93 -29.69
CA ASP A 580 8.98 -47.03 -30.89
C ASP A 580 8.42 -45.70 -31.40
N ALA A 581 8.22 -44.74 -30.50
CA ALA A 581 7.64 -43.44 -30.81
C ALA A 581 8.70 -42.37 -31.10
N ILE A 582 9.75 -42.31 -30.27
CA ILE A 582 10.74 -41.23 -30.30
C ILE A 582 12.19 -41.70 -30.43
N GLY A 583 12.44 -43.01 -30.46
CA GLY A 583 13.77 -43.55 -30.72
C GLY A 583 14.68 -43.70 -29.50
N THR A 584 14.15 -43.58 -28.28
CA THR A 584 14.87 -43.85 -27.02
C THR A 584 13.99 -44.61 -26.03
N ASP A 585 14.60 -45.46 -25.21
CA ASP A 585 13.97 -46.23 -24.14
C ASP A 585 14.14 -45.58 -22.75
N LYS A 586 14.72 -44.37 -22.67
CA LYS A 586 15.04 -43.68 -21.40
C LYS A 586 14.37 -42.33 -21.26
N LEU A 587 13.94 -42.04 -20.03
CA LEU A 587 13.56 -40.70 -19.59
C LEU A 587 14.83 -39.85 -19.38
N ASN A 588 14.91 -38.66 -19.98
CA ASN A 588 16.02 -37.74 -19.77
C ASN A 588 15.59 -36.27 -19.95
N ALA A 589 16.29 -35.35 -19.28
CA ALA A 589 15.97 -33.93 -19.29
C ALA A 589 16.60 -33.14 -20.46
N SER A 590 17.29 -33.78 -21.41
CA SER A 590 18.05 -33.06 -22.43
C SER A 590 17.18 -32.20 -23.34
N SER A 591 16.02 -32.72 -23.78
CA SER A 591 15.06 -31.97 -24.61
C SER A 591 14.47 -30.76 -23.86
N LEU A 592 14.21 -30.89 -22.56
CA LEU A 592 13.76 -29.79 -21.70
C LEU A 592 14.85 -28.71 -21.60
N MET A 593 16.10 -29.10 -21.33
CA MET A 593 17.21 -28.16 -21.24
C MET A 593 17.46 -27.44 -22.56
N LYS A 594 17.28 -28.11 -23.70
CA LYS A 594 17.36 -27.52 -25.04
C LYS A 594 16.23 -26.53 -25.30
N TYR A 595 15.00 -26.81 -24.86
CA TYR A 595 13.87 -25.88 -24.98
C TYR A 595 14.17 -24.55 -24.27
N PHE A 596 14.71 -24.62 -23.05
CA PHE A 596 14.98 -23.47 -22.19
C PHE A 596 16.39 -22.88 -22.32
N GLU A 597 17.21 -23.35 -23.27
CA GLU A 597 18.60 -22.89 -23.44
C GLU A 597 18.74 -21.35 -23.50
N PRO A 598 17.91 -20.60 -24.26
CA PRO A 598 18.05 -19.15 -24.32
C PRO A 598 17.82 -18.45 -22.97
N ILE A 599 16.82 -18.90 -22.19
CA ILE A 599 16.53 -18.31 -20.87
C ILE A 599 17.54 -18.76 -19.80
N ILE A 600 18.09 -19.97 -19.91
CA ILE A 600 19.20 -20.42 -19.05
C ILE A 600 20.37 -19.45 -19.19
N ASP A 601 20.77 -19.14 -20.42
CA ASP A 601 21.89 -18.24 -20.69
C ASP A 601 21.61 -16.81 -20.25
N TRP A 602 20.37 -16.34 -20.43
CA TRP A 602 19.95 -15.03 -19.95
C TRP A 602 19.98 -14.96 -18.41
N LEU A 603 19.37 -15.92 -17.71
CA LEU A 603 19.33 -15.94 -16.23
C LEU A 603 20.74 -16.00 -15.61
N LYS A 604 21.66 -16.80 -16.18
CA LYS A 604 23.05 -16.84 -15.74
C LYS A 604 23.73 -15.47 -15.81
N LYS A 605 23.46 -14.69 -16.87
CA LYS A 605 23.98 -13.32 -17.00
C LYS A 605 23.34 -12.37 -15.99
N GLN A 606 22.04 -12.53 -15.70
CA GLN A 606 21.35 -11.71 -14.71
C GLN A 606 21.75 -12.01 -13.26
N ASN A 607 22.24 -13.22 -12.98
CA ASN A 607 22.50 -13.70 -11.63
C ASN A 607 23.99 -13.71 -11.22
N VAL A 608 24.87 -13.02 -11.97
CA VAL A 608 26.33 -13.03 -11.70
C VAL A 608 26.68 -12.62 -10.27
N ASN A 609 25.91 -11.71 -9.66
CA ASN A 609 26.12 -11.23 -8.30
C ASN A 609 25.15 -11.83 -7.26
N GLU A 610 24.35 -12.82 -7.65
CA GLU A 610 23.36 -13.45 -6.78
C GLU A 610 23.90 -14.71 -6.10
N THR A 611 23.37 -15.02 -4.92
CA THR A 611 23.61 -16.31 -4.29
C THR A 611 22.68 -17.36 -4.90
N LEU A 612 23.22 -18.31 -5.68
CA LEU A 612 22.40 -19.43 -6.14
C LEU A 612 22.12 -20.39 -4.97
N GLY A 613 20.84 -20.76 -4.82
CA GLY A 613 20.37 -21.53 -3.67
C GLY A 613 20.12 -20.66 -2.42
N TRP A 614 19.94 -21.33 -1.29
CA TRP A 614 19.49 -20.72 -0.03
C TRP A 614 20.32 -21.27 1.15
N PRO A 615 21.59 -20.85 1.29
CA PRO A 615 22.45 -21.29 2.38
C PRO A 615 21.88 -20.94 3.77
N ASP A 616 21.07 -19.90 3.90
CA ASP A 616 20.34 -19.56 5.13
C ASP A 616 19.07 -20.43 5.27
N PHE A 617 19.27 -21.75 5.27
CA PHE A 617 18.22 -22.77 5.15
C PHE A 617 17.08 -22.64 6.17
N ASN A 618 17.40 -22.18 7.39
CA ASN A 618 16.45 -22.07 8.49
C ASN A 618 15.79 -20.67 8.60
N TRP A 619 16.07 -19.77 7.66
CA TRP A 619 15.48 -18.43 7.70
C TRP A 619 13.97 -18.48 7.44
N VAL A 620 13.21 -17.75 8.25
CA VAL A 620 11.77 -17.54 8.11
C VAL A 620 11.50 -16.04 8.27
N PRO A 621 10.50 -15.47 7.57
CA PRO A 621 10.17 -14.06 7.70
C PRO A 621 9.57 -13.76 9.09
N PRO A 622 9.69 -12.51 9.58
CA PRO A 622 9.01 -12.08 10.80
C PRO A 622 7.50 -11.93 10.56
N MET A 623 6.72 -12.00 11.64
CA MET A 623 5.31 -11.63 11.58
C MET A 623 5.14 -10.13 11.33
N PRO A 624 4.24 -9.71 10.42
CA PRO A 624 3.86 -8.31 10.28
C PRO A 624 3.27 -7.75 11.58
N GLU A 625 3.52 -6.46 11.86
CA GLU A 625 2.89 -5.77 12.99
C GLU A 625 1.38 -5.64 12.72
N GLY A 626 0.53 -5.77 13.74
CA GLY A 626 -0.93 -5.65 13.60
C GLY A 626 -1.65 -6.87 12.99
N TYR A 627 -0.92 -7.91 12.56
CA TYR A 627 -1.52 -9.14 12.05
C TYR A 627 -2.06 -10.03 13.19
N PRO A 628 -3.27 -10.62 13.06
CA PRO A 628 -4.14 -10.64 11.87
C PRO A 628 -5.26 -9.58 11.85
N GLU A 629 -5.27 -8.63 12.78
CA GLU A 629 -6.41 -7.70 12.96
C GLU A 629 -6.61 -6.70 11.81
N ASP A 630 -5.57 -6.38 11.04
CA ASP A 630 -5.57 -5.33 10.01
C ASP A 630 -5.33 -5.83 8.57
N ILE A 631 -5.73 -7.08 8.29
CA ILE A 631 -5.59 -7.71 6.96
C ILE A 631 -6.38 -7.01 5.84
N ASP A 632 -7.26 -6.07 6.18
CA ASP A 632 -8.01 -5.22 5.25
C ASP A 632 -7.17 -4.05 4.71
N LYS A 633 -6.03 -3.74 5.35
CA LYS A 633 -5.10 -2.71 4.88
C LYS A 633 -4.19 -3.25 3.77
N ASN A 634 -4.07 -2.47 2.70
CA ASN A 634 -3.14 -2.73 1.63
C ASN A 634 -1.69 -2.45 2.09
N THR A 635 -0.79 -3.40 1.86
CA THR A 635 0.64 -3.26 2.17
C THR A 635 1.51 -3.28 0.91
N ASP A 636 0.92 -3.10 -0.27
CA ASP A 636 1.65 -2.99 -1.54
C ASP A 636 2.15 -1.56 -1.73
N GLU A 637 3.46 -1.39 -1.59
CA GLU A 637 4.12 -0.10 -1.77
C GLU A 637 4.12 0.38 -3.22
N LEU A 638 4.22 -0.52 -4.22
CA LEU A 638 4.20 -0.11 -5.63
C LEU A 638 2.81 0.36 -6.04
N ASP A 639 1.76 -0.24 -5.50
CA ASP A 639 0.39 0.26 -5.66
C ASP A 639 0.21 1.64 -5.01
N ALA A 640 0.77 1.86 -3.82
CA ALA A 640 0.79 3.18 -3.20
C ALA A 640 1.56 4.21 -4.06
N GLN A 641 2.69 3.84 -4.65
CA GLN A 641 3.44 4.71 -5.57
C GLN A 641 2.60 5.12 -6.78
N LYS A 642 1.89 4.18 -7.41
CA LYS A 642 0.96 4.48 -8.52
C LYS A 642 -0.15 5.43 -8.10
N LEU A 643 -0.74 5.24 -6.91
CA LEU A 643 -1.72 6.16 -6.36
C LEU A 643 -1.14 7.58 -6.21
N LEU A 644 0.11 7.70 -5.74
CA LEU A 644 0.78 8.98 -5.55
C LEU A 644 1.13 9.66 -6.88
N GLU A 645 1.48 8.91 -7.92
CA GLU A 645 1.67 9.43 -9.28
C GLU A 645 0.36 10.02 -9.84
N GLU A 646 -0.75 9.29 -9.71
CA GLU A 646 -2.08 9.77 -10.10
C GLU A 646 -2.47 11.02 -9.28
N TYR A 647 -2.29 10.98 -7.96
CA TYR A 647 -2.54 12.11 -7.07
C TYR A 647 -1.75 13.35 -7.50
N ASN A 648 -0.43 13.24 -7.70
CA ASN A 648 0.40 14.39 -8.05
C ASN A 648 -0.05 15.02 -9.38
N SER A 649 -0.35 14.21 -10.39
CA SER A 649 -0.78 14.70 -11.70
C SER A 649 -2.12 15.45 -11.66
N THR A 650 -3.04 15.01 -10.81
CA THR A 650 -4.38 15.62 -10.67
C THR A 650 -4.39 16.78 -9.68
N ALA A 651 -3.57 16.71 -8.62
CA ALA A 651 -3.47 17.72 -7.58
C ALA A 651 -2.98 19.07 -8.16
N GLU A 652 -1.97 19.07 -9.02
CA GLU A 652 -1.47 20.32 -9.65
C GLU A 652 -2.60 21.09 -10.38
N VAL A 653 -3.50 20.37 -11.05
CA VAL A 653 -4.63 20.96 -11.79
C VAL A 653 -5.69 21.51 -10.84
N VAL A 654 -6.12 20.70 -9.87
CA VAL A 654 -7.19 21.07 -8.93
C VAL A 654 -6.76 22.21 -8.01
N TRP A 655 -5.53 22.14 -7.49
CA TRP A 655 -4.99 23.16 -6.60
C TRP A 655 -4.72 24.47 -7.34
N TYR A 656 -4.24 24.43 -8.60
CA TYR A 656 -4.12 25.63 -9.43
C TYR A 656 -5.46 26.35 -9.60
N ALA A 657 -6.53 25.62 -9.96
CA ALA A 657 -7.85 26.21 -10.20
C ALA A 657 -8.43 26.83 -8.92
N TYR A 658 -8.26 26.17 -7.78
CA TYR A 658 -8.65 26.72 -6.48
C TYR A 658 -7.85 27.97 -6.13
N THR A 659 -6.53 27.92 -6.25
CA THR A 659 -5.65 29.04 -5.92
C THR A 659 -5.93 30.25 -6.82
N GLU A 660 -6.21 30.04 -8.11
CA GLU A 660 -6.63 31.10 -9.03
C GLU A 660 -7.94 31.76 -8.60
N ALA A 661 -8.97 30.98 -8.26
CA ALA A 661 -10.24 31.51 -7.78
C ALA A 661 -10.07 32.28 -6.46
N SER A 662 -9.28 31.74 -5.53
CA SER A 662 -8.97 32.40 -4.25
C SER A 662 -8.19 33.70 -4.45
N TRP A 663 -7.23 33.72 -5.37
CA TRP A 663 -6.48 34.92 -5.74
C TRP A 663 -7.42 36.00 -6.30
N LYS A 664 -8.32 35.63 -7.20
CA LYS A 664 -9.30 36.56 -7.80
C LYS A 664 -10.19 37.18 -6.73
N TYR A 665 -10.66 36.38 -5.76
CA TYR A 665 -11.42 36.88 -4.62
C TYR A 665 -10.61 37.86 -3.75
N ASN A 666 -9.38 37.50 -3.38
CA ASN A 666 -8.54 38.31 -2.51
C ASN A 666 -8.08 39.64 -3.13
N THR A 667 -8.05 39.71 -4.46
CA THR A 667 -7.63 40.91 -5.23
C THR A 667 -8.80 41.68 -5.85
N ASP A 668 -10.04 41.20 -5.67
CA ASP A 668 -11.28 41.86 -6.10
C ASP A 668 -12.48 41.21 -5.36
N ILE A 669 -12.76 41.71 -4.16
CA ILE A 669 -13.80 41.17 -3.25
C ILE A 669 -15.17 41.59 -3.77
N ASN A 670 -15.89 40.65 -4.38
CA ASN A 670 -17.27 40.78 -4.79
C ASN A 670 -17.98 39.43 -4.88
N GLU A 671 -19.31 39.46 -5.01
CA GLU A 671 -20.14 38.24 -5.04
C GLU A 671 -19.79 37.32 -6.23
N ALA A 672 -19.41 37.89 -7.38
CA ALA A 672 -19.10 37.14 -8.59
C ALA A 672 -17.75 36.39 -8.52
N ASN A 673 -16.86 36.80 -7.60
CA ASN A 673 -15.54 36.19 -7.41
C ASN A 673 -15.51 35.20 -6.24
N LYS A 674 -16.65 34.89 -5.60
CA LYS A 674 -16.71 33.87 -4.55
C LYS A 674 -16.20 32.52 -5.07
N GLN A 675 -15.30 31.91 -4.31
CA GLN A 675 -14.50 30.74 -4.66
C GLN A 675 -15.10 29.41 -4.13
N LEU A 676 -16.35 29.42 -3.66
CA LEU A 676 -16.97 28.28 -2.96
C LEU A 676 -16.96 27.01 -3.82
N GLU A 677 -17.33 27.11 -5.10
CA GLU A 677 -17.35 25.97 -6.02
C GLU A 677 -15.98 25.30 -6.14
N LYS A 678 -14.92 26.09 -6.37
CA LYS A 678 -13.55 25.57 -6.49
C LYS A 678 -13.00 25.04 -5.17
N ASN A 679 -13.42 25.60 -4.05
CA ASN A 679 -13.08 25.07 -2.72
C ASN A 679 -13.70 23.69 -2.49
N LEU A 680 -14.97 23.49 -2.91
CA LEU A 680 -15.64 22.19 -2.83
C LEU A 680 -15.02 21.15 -3.77
N GLU A 681 -14.63 21.53 -4.99
CA GLU A 681 -13.89 20.66 -5.93
C GLU A 681 -12.56 20.19 -5.32
N MET A 682 -11.77 21.11 -4.75
CA MET A 682 -10.52 20.77 -4.07
C MET A 682 -10.75 19.86 -2.86
N SER A 683 -11.77 20.16 -2.04
CA SER A 683 -12.13 19.32 -0.89
C SER A 683 -12.56 17.91 -1.32
N ALA A 684 -13.28 17.76 -2.43
CA ALA A 684 -13.67 16.45 -2.97
C ALA A 684 -12.45 15.65 -3.46
N HIS A 685 -11.47 16.32 -4.07
CA HIS A 685 -10.20 15.70 -4.46
C HIS A 685 -9.42 15.21 -3.24
N THR A 686 -9.25 16.06 -2.21
CA THR A 686 -8.61 15.71 -0.94
C THR A 686 -9.31 14.53 -0.26
N LEU A 687 -10.66 14.51 -0.26
CA LEU A 687 -11.44 13.40 0.29
C LEU A 687 -11.22 12.08 -0.46
N LYS A 688 -11.23 12.11 -1.81
CA LYS A 688 -11.01 10.91 -2.64
C LYS A 688 -9.67 10.26 -2.32
N TYR A 689 -8.57 11.01 -2.47
CA TYR A 689 -7.23 10.46 -2.29
C TYR A 689 -6.89 10.19 -0.83
N GLY A 690 -7.44 10.96 0.10
CA GLY A 690 -7.25 10.70 1.52
C GLY A 690 -7.94 9.43 2.01
N LEU A 691 -9.15 9.12 1.52
CA LEU A 691 -9.82 7.85 1.82
C LEU A 691 -9.08 6.65 1.21
N GLN A 692 -8.49 6.82 0.01
CA GLN A 692 -7.63 5.80 -0.60
C GLN A 692 -6.33 5.62 0.21
N ALA A 693 -5.67 6.71 0.61
CA ALA A 693 -4.46 6.68 1.44
C ALA A 693 -4.69 5.96 2.78
N ARG A 694 -5.87 6.14 3.42
CA ARG A 694 -6.27 5.42 4.64
C ARG A 694 -6.41 3.91 4.47
N GLN A 695 -6.47 3.39 3.25
CA GLN A 695 -6.49 1.94 3.00
C GLN A 695 -5.10 1.30 3.12
N TYR A 696 -4.03 2.09 3.16
CA TYR A 696 -2.67 1.55 3.23
C TYR A 696 -2.16 1.45 4.66
N ASP A 697 -1.46 0.36 4.96
CA ASP A 697 -0.54 0.27 6.08
C ASP A 697 0.89 0.50 5.57
N THR A 698 1.45 1.64 5.93
CA THR A 698 2.76 2.11 5.47
C THR A 698 3.93 1.64 6.35
N THR A 699 3.67 0.87 7.41
CA THR A 699 4.68 0.50 8.43
C THR A 699 5.92 -0.09 7.79
N ASP A 700 5.73 -0.97 6.80
CA ASP A 700 6.78 -1.77 6.16
C ASP A 700 7.20 -1.31 4.76
N PHE A 701 6.72 -0.15 4.29
CA PHE A 701 7.23 0.42 3.04
C PHE A 701 8.74 0.71 3.15
N GLN A 702 9.45 0.74 2.04
CA GLN A 702 10.89 0.97 1.97
C GLN A 702 11.21 2.44 1.71
N ASP A 703 10.41 3.13 0.89
CA ASP A 703 10.55 4.55 0.59
C ASP A 703 9.88 5.41 1.68
N GLY A 704 10.72 6.09 2.46
CA GLY A 704 10.26 7.03 3.48
C GLY A 704 9.41 8.18 2.92
N SER A 705 9.58 8.55 1.65
CA SER A 705 8.81 9.58 0.96
C SER A 705 7.36 9.12 0.75
N VAL A 706 7.17 7.89 0.27
CA VAL A 706 5.84 7.29 0.07
C VAL A 706 5.10 7.21 1.41
N LYS A 707 5.77 6.71 2.47
CA LYS A 707 5.20 6.68 3.83
C LYS A 707 4.70 8.06 4.27
N ARG A 708 5.56 9.07 4.12
CA ARG A 708 5.28 10.43 4.57
C ARG A 708 4.13 11.05 3.80
N ILE A 709 4.07 10.86 2.48
CA ILE A 709 2.96 11.37 1.66
C ILE A 709 1.66 10.65 1.98
N ILE A 710 1.64 9.32 2.04
CA ILE A 710 0.42 8.55 2.37
C ILE A 710 -0.09 8.94 3.77
N LYS A 711 0.80 9.09 4.75
CA LYS A 711 0.43 9.58 6.09
C LYS A 711 -0.16 10.98 6.05
N LYS A 712 0.44 11.90 5.26
CA LYS A 712 -0.08 13.26 5.08
C LYS A 712 -1.46 13.27 4.41
N LEU A 713 -1.65 12.51 3.34
CA LEU A 713 -2.94 12.40 2.63
C LEU A 713 -4.03 11.74 3.48
N SER A 714 -3.65 10.84 4.40
CA SER A 714 -4.60 10.20 5.31
C SER A 714 -5.26 11.19 6.29
N ASP A 715 -4.66 12.36 6.50
CA ASP A 715 -5.31 13.51 7.14
C ASP A 715 -6.04 14.32 6.07
N ILE A 716 -7.37 14.26 6.09
CA ILE A 716 -8.27 14.81 5.08
C ILE A 716 -8.73 16.23 5.49
N GLU A 717 -8.28 16.70 6.65
CA GLU A 717 -8.59 18.02 7.21
C GLU A 717 -10.11 18.30 7.22
N ARG A 718 -10.53 19.51 6.84
CA ARG A 718 -11.94 19.92 6.78
C ARG A 718 -12.78 19.12 5.79
N ALA A 719 -12.18 18.49 4.78
CA ALA A 719 -12.92 17.74 3.77
C ALA A 719 -13.54 16.44 4.32
N ALA A 720 -13.19 16.04 5.55
CA ALA A 720 -13.88 14.98 6.28
C ALA A 720 -15.30 15.35 6.71
N LEU A 721 -15.65 16.65 6.75
CA LEU A 721 -17.00 17.11 7.11
C LEU A 721 -18.04 16.67 6.07
N PRO A 722 -19.28 16.37 6.49
CA PRO A 722 -20.41 16.21 5.58
C PRO A 722 -20.59 17.46 4.69
N SER A 723 -21.04 17.28 3.45
CA SER A 723 -21.07 18.36 2.45
C SER A 723 -21.77 19.65 2.90
N ALA A 724 -22.90 19.55 3.60
CA ALA A 724 -23.62 20.73 4.11
C ALA A 724 -22.84 21.47 5.21
N GLU A 725 -22.15 20.73 6.09
CA GLU A 725 -21.32 21.32 7.15
C GLU A 725 -20.00 21.88 6.58
N LEU A 726 -19.45 21.27 5.53
CA LEU A 726 -18.28 21.79 4.81
C LEU A 726 -18.61 23.11 4.08
N GLU A 727 -19.78 23.19 3.46
CA GLU A 727 -20.27 24.43 2.84
C GLU A 727 -20.47 25.53 3.89
N GLU A 728 -21.07 25.18 5.04
CA GLU A 728 -21.21 26.08 6.19
C GLU A 728 -19.85 26.55 6.70
N TYR A 729 -18.89 25.63 6.90
CA TYR A 729 -17.53 25.92 7.34
C TYR A 729 -16.84 26.92 6.41
N ASN A 730 -16.85 26.65 5.10
CA ASN A 730 -16.22 27.51 4.09
C ASN A 730 -16.89 28.89 4.02
N THR A 731 -18.22 28.94 4.13
CA THR A 731 -18.98 30.19 4.13
C THR A 731 -18.70 31.03 5.38
N LEU A 732 -18.64 30.40 6.56
CA LEU A 732 -18.29 31.08 7.82
C LEU A 732 -16.89 31.70 7.75
N LEU A 733 -15.90 30.93 7.27
CA LEU A 733 -14.53 31.41 7.14
C LEU A 733 -14.45 32.62 6.20
N SER A 734 -15.01 32.51 5.00
CA SER A 734 -15.06 33.61 4.02
C SER A 734 -15.80 34.84 4.56
N ASN A 735 -16.92 34.65 5.27
CA ASN A 735 -17.68 35.76 5.85
C ASN A 735 -16.88 36.47 6.96
N MET A 736 -16.18 35.72 7.82
CA MET A 736 -15.36 36.30 8.88
C MET A 736 -14.20 37.11 8.30
N GLU A 737 -13.49 36.58 7.29
CA GLU A 737 -12.42 37.29 6.56
C GLU A 737 -12.93 38.58 5.90
N THR A 738 -14.12 38.51 5.28
CA THR A 738 -14.73 39.64 4.59
C THR A 738 -15.12 40.74 5.56
N LYS A 739 -15.84 40.39 6.64
CA LYS A 739 -16.24 41.34 7.70
C LYS A 739 -15.05 42.07 8.29
N TYR A 740 -13.92 41.39 8.48
CA TYR A 740 -12.69 42.01 8.92
C TYR A 740 -12.12 42.97 7.87
N SER A 741 -12.04 42.53 6.61
CA SER A 741 -11.34 43.26 5.54
C SER A 741 -12.04 44.55 5.11
N VAL A 742 -13.37 44.61 5.23
CA VAL A 742 -14.16 45.79 4.86
C VAL A 742 -14.56 46.66 6.05
N ALA A 743 -14.08 46.35 7.26
CA ALA A 743 -14.40 47.12 8.46
C ALA A 743 -13.78 48.52 8.40
N GLU A 744 -14.57 49.52 8.83
CA GLU A 744 -14.14 50.92 8.92
C GLU A 744 -14.61 51.51 10.25
N VAL A 745 -13.88 52.50 10.76
CA VAL A 745 -14.20 53.21 12.00
C VAL A 745 -14.61 54.63 11.65
N CYS A 746 -15.85 55.00 11.95
CA CYS A 746 -16.37 56.31 11.61
C CYS A 746 -16.29 57.31 12.77
N ARG A 747 -15.85 58.53 12.47
CA ARG A 747 -15.93 59.70 13.36
C ARG A 747 -17.37 60.25 13.38
N GLU A 748 -17.69 61.10 14.37
CA GLU A 748 -19.04 61.70 14.51
C GLU A 748 -19.49 62.54 13.30
N ASN A 749 -18.54 62.99 12.46
CA ASN A 749 -18.78 63.73 11.22
C ASN A 749 -19.07 62.82 10.00
N ASN A 750 -19.28 61.51 10.20
CA ASN A 750 -19.44 60.47 9.16
C ASN A 750 -18.21 60.24 8.26
N GLU A 751 -17.02 60.64 8.69
CA GLU A 751 -15.77 60.26 8.04
C GLU A 751 -15.35 58.86 8.54
N CYS A 752 -15.32 57.88 7.64
CA CYS A 752 -14.98 56.48 7.96
C CYS A 752 -13.53 56.17 7.56
N LEU A 753 -12.80 55.57 8.50
CA LEU A 753 -11.38 55.28 8.38
C LEU A 753 -11.19 53.76 8.29
N PRO A 754 -10.69 53.22 7.17
CA PRO A 754 -10.30 51.82 7.09
C PRO A 754 -9.05 51.55 7.94
N LEU A 755 -8.75 50.27 8.15
CA LEU A 755 -7.50 49.88 8.83
C LEU A 755 -6.27 50.43 8.10
N ASP A 756 -6.18 50.15 6.80
CA ASP A 756 -5.03 50.48 5.94
C ASP A 756 -5.38 51.51 4.86
N PRO A 757 -4.67 52.66 4.81
CA PRO A 757 -3.56 53.06 5.69
C PRO A 757 -3.99 53.85 6.95
N ASP A 758 -5.26 54.28 7.04
CA ASP A 758 -5.66 55.39 7.90
C ASP A 758 -5.52 55.12 9.41
N LEU A 759 -6.15 54.07 9.93
CA LEU A 759 -6.06 53.75 11.36
C LEU A 759 -4.65 53.29 11.76
N GLN A 760 -3.94 52.58 10.88
CA GLN A 760 -2.55 52.21 11.14
C GLN A 760 -1.66 53.46 11.28
N LYS A 761 -1.83 54.44 10.40
CA LYS A 761 -1.12 55.72 10.49
C LYS A 761 -1.42 56.46 11.79
N ILE A 762 -2.68 56.52 12.21
CA ILE A 762 -3.06 57.13 13.50
C ILE A 762 -2.34 56.44 14.66
N MET A 763 -2.37 55.11 14.70
CA MET A 763 -1.73 54.34 15.78
C MET A 763 -0.21 54.53 15.80
N ALA A 764 0.43 54.68 14.64
CA ALA A 764 1.87 54.84 14.52
C ALA A 764 2.36 56.27 14.83
N GLU A 765 1.65 57.30 14.36
CA GLU A 765 2.12 58.69 14.41
C GLU A 765 1.51 59.50 15.56
N SER A 766 0.26 59.23 15.95
CA SER A 766 -0.41 60.02 16.98
C SER A 766 0.20 59.76 18.36
N ARG A 767 0.23 60.82 19.18
CA ARG A 767 0.65 60.79 20.59
C ARG A 767 -0.43 61.37 21.50
N ASP A 768 -1.62 61.55 20.96
CA ASP A 768 -2.81 61.98 21.69
C ASP A 768 -3.51 60.74 22.27
N TYR A 769 -3.73 60.74 23.58
CA TYR A 769 -4.27 59.59 24.29
C TYR A 769 -5.68 59.22 23.81
N ASP A 770 -6.54 60.24 23.62
CA ASP A 770 -7.95 60.04 23.29
C ASP A 770 -8.13 59.65 21.82
N GLU A 771 -7.31 60.18 20.92
CA GLU A 771 -7.31 59.77 19.51
C GLU A 771 -6.86 58.31 19.33
N LEU A 772 -5.80 57.89 20.03
CA LEU A 772 -5.36 56.51 20.05
C LEU A 772 -6.43 55.60 20.66
N LEU A 773 -7.12 56.05 21.70
CA LEU A 773 -8.21 55.31 22.32
C LEU A 773 -9.41 55.16 21.37
N PHE A 774 -9.77 56.22 20.64
CA PHE A 774 -10.81 56.20 19.61
C PHE A 774 -10.49 55.15 18.54
N ALA A 775 -9.30 55.20 17.96
CA ALA A 775 -8.89 54.28 16.90
C ALA A 775 -8.87 52.83 17.42
N TRP A 776 -8.27 52.60 18.59
CA TRP A 776 -8.16 51.28 19.19
C TRP A 776 -9.53 50.67 19.50
N LYS A 777 -10.39 51.38 20.23
CA LYS A 777 -11.72 50.88 20.64
C LYS A 777 -12.63 50.72 19.41
N GLY A 778 -12.65 51.73 18.53
CA GLY A 778 -13.44 51.70 17.32
C GLY A 778 -13.15 50.48 16.47
N TRP A 779 -11.87 50.12 16.28
CA TRP A 779 -11.48 48.95 15.51
C TRP A 779 -11.96 47.63 16.13
N ARG A 780 -11.85 47.46 17.45
CA ARG A 780 -12.35 46.24 18.12
C ARG A 780 -13.86 46.09 17.98
N ASP A 781 -14.58 47.21 18.06
CA ASP A 781 -16.04 47.21 17.97
C ASP A 781 -16.51 46.97 16.53
N ALA A 782 -15.84 47.55 15.53
CA ALA A 782 -16.18 47.41 14.11
C ALA A 782 -15.78 46.04 13.53
N ALA A 783 -14.55 45.58 13.81
CA ALA A 783 -14.01 44.35 13.22
C ALA A 783 -14.17 43.12 14.14
N GLY A 784 -13.91 43.24 15.44
CA GLY A 784 -13.88 42.10 16.36
C GLY A 784 -15.27 41.66 16.84
N LYS A 785 -16.02 42.58 17.44
CA LYS A 785 -17.31 42.31 18.10
C LYS A 785 -18.31 41.56 17.19
N VAL A 786 -18.35 41.92 15.90
CA VAL A 786 -19.27 41.36 14.90
C VAL A 786 -18.97 39.91 14.51
N LEU A 787 -17.78 39.38 14.83
CA LEU A 787 -17.33 38.04 14.46
C LEU A 787 -17.64 36.98 15.52
N ARG A 788 -18.05 37.40 16.71
CA ARG A 788 -18.11 36.53 17.89
C ARG A 788 -18.97 35.27 17.70
N GLN A 789 -20.14 35.42 17.09
CA GLN A 789 -21.06 34.28 16.89
C GLN A 789 -20.57 33.36 15.78
N ASP A 790 -20.07 33.92 14.68
CA ASP A 790 -19.49 33.14 13.57
C ASP A 790 -18.30 32.32 14.05
N TYR A 791 -17.41 32.92 14.87
CA TYR A 791 -16.24 32.24 15.40
C TYR A 791 -16.60 31.09 16.35
N LYS A 792 -17.64 31.27 17.18
CA LYS A 792 -18.16 30.18 18.03
C LYS A 792 -18.59 28.99 17.18
N ARG A 793 -19.38 29.22 16.13
CA ARG A 793 -19.85 28.15 15.24
C ARG A 793 -18.70 27.53 14.44
N TYR A 794 -17.75 28.34 14.00
CA TYR A 794 -16.53 27.91 13.35
C TYR A 794 -15.73 26.92 14.21
N VAL A 795 -15.52 27.22 15.50
CA VAL A 795 -14.80 26.34 16.44
C VAL A 795 -15.46 24.96 16.55
N GLU A 796 -16.80 24.90 16.60
CA GLU A 796 -17.54 23.63 16.65
C GLU A 796 -17.25 22.77 15.41
N LEU A 797 -17.32 23.36 14.21
CA LEU A 797 -17.08 22.67 12.95
C LEU A 797 -15.61 22.28 12.78
N ALA A 798 -14.67 23.15 13.17
CA ALA A 798 -13.23 22.88 13.11
C ALA A 798 -12.85 21.68 14.02
N ASN A 799 -13.38 21.63 15.24
CA ASN A 799 -13.17 20.49 16.13
C ASN A 799 -13.81 19.21 15.60
N LYS A 800 -15.00 19.30 14.99
CA LYS A 800 -15.63 18.15 14.34
C LYS A 800 -14.77 17.62 13.19
N ALA A 801 -14.21 18.50 12.35
CA ALA A 801 -13.27 18.09 11.31
C ALA A 801 -12.03 17.40 11.90
N ALA A 802 -11.41 17.97 12.93
CA ALA A 802 -10.22 17.40 13.57
C ALA A 802 -10.48 16.00 14.16
N THR A 803 -11.62 15.81 14.84
CA THR A 803 -12.02 14.52 15.42
C THR A 803 -12.30 13.45 14.37
N LEU A 804 -12.87 13.81 13.21
CA LEU A 804 -13.05 12.91 12.06
C LEU A 804 -11.71 12.46 11.43
N ASN A 805 -10.61 13.16 11.73
CA ASN A 805 -9.25 12.82 11.32
C ASN A 805 -8.42 12.16 12.44
N GLY A 806 -9.03 11.86 13.60
CA GLY A 806 -8.37 11.18 14.71
C GLY A 806 -7.59 12.09 15.67
N HIS A 807 -7.72 13.42 15.54
CA HIS A 807 -7.16 14.38 16.50
C HIS A 807 -8.18 14.68 17.62
N SER A 808 -7.71 15.09 18.79
CA SER A 808 -8.61 15.46 19.91
C SER A 808 -9.42 16.73 19.62
N ASP A 809 -8.81 17.69 18.93
CA ASP A 809 -9.33 19.03 18.63
C ASP A 809 -8.49 19.68 17.51
N ASN A 810 -8.96 20.81 16.98
CA ASN A 810 -8.26 21.50 15.89
C ASN A 810 -6.88 22.05 16.33
N GLY A 811 -6.69 22.34 17.62
CA GLY A 811 -5.39 22.74 18.15
C GLY A 811 -4.38 21.59 18.10
N ALA A 812 -4.80 20.37 18.44
CA ALA A 812 -3.95 19.17 18.35
C ALA A 812 -3.51 18.90 16.90
N PHE A 813 -4.42 19.04 15.93
CA PHE A 813 -4.08 18.97 14.51
C PHE A 813 -2.98 19.98 14.13
N TRP A 814 -3.13 21.25 14.49
CA TRP A 814 -2.12 22.28 14.18
C TRP A 814 -0.76 22.00 14.81
N ARG A 815 -0.72 21.52 16.07
CA ARG A 815 0.53 21.18 16.74
C ARG A 815 1.21 19.96 16.12
N SER A 816 0.45 19.05 15.51
CA SER A 816 1.00 17.86 14.85
C SER A 816 1.95 18.18 13.69
N LEU A 817 1.81 19.36 13.06
CA LEU A 817 2.69 19.85 11.99
C LEU A 817 4.13 20.11 12.43
N TYR A 818 4.38 20.18 13.74
CA TYR A 818 5.71 20.32 14.33
C TYR A 818 6.34 18.98 14.74
N GLU A 819 5.65 17.86 14.53
CA GLU A 819 6.16 16.49 14.71
C GLU A 819 6.80 16.24 16.10
N THR A 820 6.34 16.96 17.12
CA THR A 820 6.81 16.81 18.50
C THR A 820 5.63 16.67 19.46
N PRO A 821 5.64 15.67 20.35
CA PRO A 821 4.57 15.50 21.33
C PRO A 821 4.60 16.54 22.47
N THR A 822 5.72 17.27 22.63
CA THR A 822 5.96 18.23 23.73
C THR A 822 5.95 19.68 23.28
N PHE A 823 5.24 19.99 22.19
CA PHE A 823 5.34 21.30 21.55
C PHE A 823 4.98 22.46 22.49
N GLU A 824 3.92 22.34 23.31
CA GLU A 824 3.53 23.40 24.25
C GLU A 824 4.62 23.66 25.30
N GLU A 825 5.25 22.61 25.83
CA GLU A 825 6.34 22.69 26.80
C GLU A 825 7.64 23.27 26.18
N ASP A 826 7.94 22.88 24.95
CA ASP A 826 9.10 23.37 24.21
C ASP A 826 9.01 24.91 24.02
N LEU A 827 7.83 25.41 23.66
CA LEU A 827 7.59 26.85 23.50
C LEU A 827 7.62 27.62 24.83
N GLU A 828 7.04 27.07 25.91
CA GLU A 828 7.11 27.68 27.25
C GLU A 828 8.56 27.77 27.75
N THR A 829 9.39 26.78 27.40
CA THR A 829 10.82 26.79 27.73
C THR A 829 11.54 27.91 26.99
N LEU A 830 11.33 28.03 25.68
CA LEU A 830 11.88 29.12 24.88
C LEU A 830 11.42 30.49 25.38
N TRP A 831 10.14 30.64 25.74
CA TRP A 831 9.62 31.88 26.31
C TRP A 831 10.34 32.26 27.60
N LYS A 832 10.55 31.32 28.52
CA LYS A 832 11.26 31.58 29.80
C LYS A 832 12.71 32.01 29.61
N GLU A 833 13.39 31.51 28.57
CA GLU A 833 14.74 31.97 28.23
C GLU A 833 14.74 33.44 27.76
N LEU A 834 13.68 33.87 27.06
CA LEU A 834 13.52 35.21 26.49
C LEU A 834 12.90 36.22 27.46
N GLU A 835 12.13 35.74 28.44
CA GLU A 835 11.37 36.56 29.39
C GLU A 835 12.21 37.64 30.10
N PRO A 836 13.44 37.38 30.59
CA PRO A 836 14.25 38.42 31.25
C PRO A 836 14.55 39.63 30.36
N LEU A 837 14.80 39.42 29.06
CA LEU A 837 15.03 40.49 28.11
C LEU A 837 13.73 41.29 27.88
N TYR A 838 12.60 40.61 27.69
CA TYR A 838 11.30 41.26 27.54
C TYR A 838 10.93 42.11 28.77
N LEU A 839 11.14 41.60 29.99
CA LEU A 839 10.84 42.34 31.23
C LEU A 839 11.66 43.62 31.37
N ASN A 840 12.92 43.59 30.91
CA ASN A 840 13.77 44.79 30.88
C ASN A 840 13.30 45.80 29.83
N LEU A 841 12.94 45.35 28.63
CA LEU A 841 12.39 46.21 27.58
C LEU A 841 11.06 46.84 28.02
N HIS A 842 10.14 46.04 28.57
CA HIS A 842 8.84 46.50 29.07
C HIS A 842 8.98 47.57 30.15
N ALA A 843 9.85 47.35 31.14
CA ALA A 843 10.07 48.32 32.21
C ALA A 843 10.59 49.66 31.68
N TYR A 844 11.53 49.62 30.74
CA TYR A 844 12.09 50.80 30.09
C TYR A 844 11.03 51.57 29.29
N VAL A 845 10.26 50.86 28.44
CA VAL A 845 9.18 51.44 27.64
C VAL A 845 8.09 52.03 28.53
N ARG A 846 7.71 51.33 29.60
CA ARG A 846 6.72 51.82 30.57
C ARG A 846 7.14 53.14 31.19
N ARG A 847 8.42 53.31 31.54
CA ARG A 847 8.94 54.60 32.03
C ARG A 847 8.88 55.68 30.94
N GLY A 848 9.25 55.37 29.70
CA GLY A 848 9.12 56.31 28.58
C GLY A 848 7.69 56.80 28.38
N LEU A 849 6.72 55.88 28.39
CA LEU A 849 5.29 56.22 28.31
C LEU A 849 4.80 57.01 29.53
N TYR A 850 5.29 56.68 30.73
CA TYR A 850 4.99 57.46 31.94
C TYR A 850 5.47 58.91 31.82
N ASN A 851 6.67 59.12 31.27
CA ASN A 851 7.20 60.48 31.06
C ASN A 851 6.35 61.29 30.07
N LYS A 852 5.72 60.62 29.10
CA LYS A 852 4.85 61.25 28.09
C LYS A 852 3.43 61.51 28.61
N TYR A 853 2.79 60.51 29.22
CA TYR A 853 1.35 60.53 29.54
C TYR A 853 1.06 60.76 31.04
N GLY A 854 2.06 60.63 31.92
CA GLY A 854 1.92 60.88 33.35
C GLY A 854 1.18 59.78 34.14
N SER A 855 1.09 59.99 35.46
CA SER A 855 0.59 58.99 36.42
C SER A 855 -0.90 58.67 36.33
N ASN A 856 -1.69 59.53 35.67
CA ASN A 856 -3.12 59.27 35.46
C ASN A 856 -3.35 58.16 34.42
N HIS A 857 -2.40 57.97 33.50
CA HIS A 857 -2.53 57.05 32.37
C HIS A 857 -1.54 55.88 32.42
N ILE A 858 -0.48 55.94 33.24
CA ILE A 858 0.53 54.89 33.39
C ILE A 858 0.89 54.71 34.86
N ASN A 859 0.89 53.47 35.36
CA ASN A 859 1.50 53.09 36.64
C ASN A 859 2.87 52.45 36.40
N LEU A 860 3.93 52.99 37.01
CA LEU A 860 5.30 52.46 36.91
C LEU A 860 5.48 51.04 37.47
N LYS A 861 4.48 50.48 38.16
CA LYS A 861 4.44 49.11 38.68
C LYS A 861 3.31 48.26 38.06
N GLY A 862 2.49 48.83 37.19
CA GLY A 862 1.32 48.19 36.60
C GLY A 862 1.50 47.83 35.12
N PRO A 863 0.48 47.23 34.48
CA PRO A 863 0.50 46.94 33.04
C PRO A 863 0.43 48.21 32.18
N ILE A 864 0.81 48.10 30.91
CA ILE A 864 0.73 49.20 29.93
C ILE A 864 -0.63 49.14 29.18
N PRO A 865 -1.35 50.26 29.03
CA PRO A 865 -2.55 50.31 28.20
C PRO A 865 -2.25 50.01 26.73
N ALA A 866 -2.94 49.02 26.15
CA ALA A 866 -2.60 48.44 24.85
C ALA A 866 -2.71 49.37 23.62
N HIS A 867 -3.27 50.57 23.76
CA HIS A 867 -3.45 51.54 22.66
C HIS A 867 -2.28 52.53 22.51
N LEU A 868 -1.29 52.49 23.42
CA LEU A 868 -0.20 53.49 23.48
C LEU A 868 1.11 53.03 22.85
N LEU A 869 1.11 51.89 22.16
CA LEU A 869 2.32 51.17 21.76
C LEU A 869 2.59 51.22 20.25
N GLY A 870 2.11 52.26 19.56
CA GLY A 870 2.49 52.52 18.16
C GLY A 870 1.86 51.60 17.11
N ASN A 871 1.03 50.63 17.52
CA ASN A 871 0.44 49.63 16.66
C ASN A 871 -0.99 49.28 17.11
N MET A 872 -1.89 48.99 16.17
CA MET A 872 -3.30 48.67 16.44
C MET A 872 -3.48 47.55 17.47
N TRP A 873 -2.62 46.53 17.50
CA TRP A 873 -2.70 45.39 18.42
C TRP A 873 -1.66 45.42 19.55
N ALA A 874 -0.75 46.38 19.53
CA ALA A 874 0.49 46.37 20.32
C ALA A 874 1.30 45.07 20.11
N GLN A 875 1.34 44.57 18.87
CA GLN A 875 2.18 43.42 18.52
C GLN A 875 3.64 43.84 18.32
N THR A 876 3.90 45.00 17.74
CA THR A 876 5.21 45.63 17.59
C THR A 876 5.13 47.03 18.18
N TRP A 877 6.25 47.52 18.71
CA TRP A 877 6.34 48.81 19.41
C TRP A 877 7.24 49.81 18.69
N SER A 878 7.68 49.51 17.46
CA SER A 878 8.56 50.37 16.66
C SER A 878 7.98 51.77 16.43
N GLY A 879 6.65 51.89 16.34
CA GLY A 879 5.94 53.15 16.16
C GLY A 879 6.11 54.16 17.31
N ILE A 880 6.66 53.78 18.46
CA ILE A 880 6.95 54.69 19.59
C ILE A 880 8.45 54.96 19.79
N MET A 881 9.30 54.65 18.81
CA MET A 881 10.75 54.81 18.93
C MET A 881 11.16 56.24 19.34
N ASP A 882 10.43 57.26 18.91
CA ASP A 882 10.62 58.66 19.31
C ASP A 882 10.48 58.91 20.82
N LEU A 883 9.66 58.12 21.53
CA LEU A 883 9.44 58.24 22.98
C LEU A 883 10.48 57.50 23.82
N VAL A 884 11.13 56.50 23.23
CA VAL A 884 11.99 55.55 23.96
C VAL A 884 13.38 55.43 23.34
N MET A 885 13.79 56.40 22.53
CA MET A 885 15.11 56.42 21.93
C MET A 885 16.20 56.61 23.00
N PRO A 886 17.17 55.69 23.13
CA PRO A 886 18.24 55.78 24.12
C PRO A 886 19.13 57.03 23.98
N TYR A 887 19.53 57.35 22.74
CA TYR A 887 20.46 58.42 22.42
C TYR A 887 19.92 59.29 21.27
N PRO A 888 19.13 60.35 21.55
CA PRO A 888 18.49 61.17 20.51
C PRO A 888 19.45 61.93 19.59
N ASP A 889 20.67 62.21 20.04
CA ASP A 889 21.68 62.93 19.26
C ASP A 889 22.52 62.00 18.35
N ALA A 890 22.32 60.68 18.44
CA ALA A 890 22.99 59.69 17.60
C ALA A 890 22.13 59.35 16.36
N THR A 891 22.77 58.85 15.29
CA THR A 891 22.10 58.56 14.02
C THR A 891 20.99 57.51 14.20
N GLN A 892 19.78 57.80 13.71
CA GLN A 892 18.68 56.84 13.65
C GLN A 892 18.71 56.09 12.30
N VAL A 893 18.44 54.79 12.36
CA VAL A 893 18.31 53.95 11.16
C VAL A 893 16.86 54.02 10.68
N ASP A 894 16.56 54.95 9.76
CA ASP A 894 15.29 55.01 9.04
C ASP A 894 15.56 55.36 7.57
N ALA A 895 15.23 54.43 6.67
CA ALA A 895 15.41 54.59 5.23
C ALA A 895 14.27 55.36 4.55
N THR A 896 13.14 55.55 5.24
CA THR A 896 11.91 56.12 4.66
C THR A 896 12.14 57.50 4.02
N PRO A 897 12.79 58.47 4.71
CA PRO A 897 13.01 59.80 4.12
C PRO A 897 13.90 59.74 2.88
N ALA A 898 14.91 58.86 2.87
CA ALA A 898 15.80 58.67 1.73
C ALA A 898 15.08 58.03 0.54
N MET A 899 14.25 57.01 0.76
CA MET A 899 13.42 56.38 -0.28
C MET A 899 12.48 57.39 -0.93
N VAL A 900 11.78 58.20 -0.11
CA VAL A 900 10.87 59.25 -0.58
C VAL A 900 11.63 60.34 -1.35
N GLN A 901 12.77 60.81 -0.83
CA GLN A 901 13.60 61.82 -1.50
C GLN A 901 14.14 61.35 -2.85
N GLN A 902 14.50 60.06 -2.96
CA GLN A 902 15.00 59.44 -4.18
C GLN A 902 13.91 59.02 -5.16
N GLY A 903 12.63 59.19 -4.80
CA GLY A 903 11.49 58.85 -5.65
C GLY A 903 11.30 57.35 -5.85
N TRP A 904 11.55 56.54 -4.81
CA TRP A 904 11.22 55.10 -4.85
C TRP A 904 9.71 54.89 -4.93
N ASP A 905 9.30 53.87 -5.67
CA ASP A 905 7.94 53.33 -5.74
C ASP A 905 7.92 51.85 -5.28
N ALA A 906 6.74 51.21 -5.24
CA ALA A 906 6.66 49.82 -4.79
C ALA A 906 7.45 48.87 -5.70
N ILE A 907 7.37 49.07 -7.02
CA ILE A 907 8.11 48.25 -8.00
C ILE A 907 9.61 48.30 -7.72
N ARG A 908 10.16 49.49 -7.44
CA ARG A 908 11.56 49.66 -7.09
C ARG A 908 11.94 48.90 -5.83
N MET A 909 11.09 48.89 -4.80
CA MET A 909 11.33 48.12 -3.57
C MET A 909 11.43 46.61 -3.85
N PHE A 910 10.51 46.06 -4.65
CA PHE A 910 10.54 44.66 -5.07
C PHE A 910 11.77 44.34 -5.95
N GLN A 911 12.18 45.24 -6.84
CA GLN A 911 13.37 45.06 -7.65
C GLN A 911 14.66 45.04 -6.83
N GLU A 912 14.75 45.86 -5.78
CA GLU A 912 15.89 45.79 -4.85
C GLU A 912 15.90 44.48 -4.05
N SER A 913 14.72 43.97 -3.70
CA SER A 913 14.60 42.64 -3.09
C SER A 913 15.05 41.50 -4.02
N ASP A 914 14.64 41.52 -5.29
CA ASP A 914 15.10 40.55 -6.30
C ASP A 914 16.62 40.61 -6.50
N LYS A 915 17.21 41.83 -6.48
CA LYS A 915 18.67 41.99 -6.50
C LYS A 915 19.34 41.42 -5.25
N PHE A 916 18.75 41.59 -4.08
CA PHE A 916 19.25 40.99 -2.85
C PHE A 916 19.35 39.46 -2.99
N PHE A 917 18.28 38.79 -3.40
CA PHE A 917 18.26 37.33 -3.54
C PHE A 917 19.19 36.81 -4.65
N THR A 918 19.18 37.46 -5.80
CA THR A 918 20.09 37.10 -6.90
C THR A 918 21.55 37.35 -6.54
N SER A 919 21.85 38.32 -5.67
CA SER A 919 23.19 38.53 -5.12
C SER A 919 23.69 37.32 -4.31
N LEU A 920 22.80 36.61 -3.62
CA LEU A 920 23.09 35.37 -2.90
C LEU A 920 23.26 34.16 -3.83
N GLY A 921 22.89 34.29 -5.11
CA GLY A 921 22.94 33.21 -6.09
C GLY A 921 21.66 32.39 -6.16
N LEU A 922 20.56 32.90 -5.59
CA LEU A 922 19.23 32.34 -5.76
C LEU A 922 18.62 32.75 -7.11
N GLU A 923 17.47 32.16 -7.43
CA GLU A 923 16.80 32.36 -8.73
C GLU A 923 16.22 33.77 -8.84
N PRO A 924 16.30 34.45 -10.00
CA PRO A 924 15.57 35.70 -10.21
C PRO A 924 14.06 35.44 -10.27
N MET A 925 13.25 36.44 -9.91
CA MET A 925 11.79 36.33 -10.02
C MET A 925 11.33 36.08 -11.48
N PRO A 926 10.37 35.16 -11.70
CA PRO A 926 9.88 34.86 -13.04
C PRO A 926 9.05 36.01 -13.65
N PRO A 927 8.93 36.10 -14.99
CA PRO A 927 8.13 37.14 -15.65
C PRO A 927 6.66 37.20 -15.21
N GLU A 928 6.07 36.05 -14.91
CA GLU A 928 4.70 35.91 -14.41
C GLU A 928 4.51 36.62 -13.06
N PHE A 929 5.51 36.57 -12.18
CA PHE A 929 5.48 37.25 -10.89
C PHE A 929 5.26 38.75 -11.07
N TRP A 930 6.07 39.39 -11.93
CA TRP A 930 6.00 40.83 -12.16
C TRP A 930 4.71 41.27 -12.84
N SER A 931 4.18 40.45 -13.75
CA SER A 931 3.00 40.79 -14.55
C SER A 931 1.68 40.52 -13.85
N LYS A 932 1.64 39.63 -12.85
CA LYS A 932 0.39 39.17 -12.22
C LYS A 932 0.25 39.49 -10.73
N SER A 933 1.33 39.89 -10.05
CA SER A 933 1.27 40.27 -8.63
C SER A 933 0.52 41.58 -8.40
N MET A 934 -0.06 41.74 -7.22
CA MET A 934 -0.66 42.99 -6.76
C MET A 934 0.32 43.64 -5.78
N LEU A 935 1.22 44.47 -6.32
CA LEU A 935 2.31 45.12 -5.55
C LEU A 935 1.91 46.50 -5.00
N GLU A 936 0.76 47.03 -5.40
CA GLU A 936 0.20 48.29 -4.92
C GLU A 936 -1.32 48.15 -4.79
N LYS A 937 -1.94 48.98 -3.94
CA LYS A 937 -3.41 49.01 -3.80
C LYS A 937 -4.04 49.58 -5.09
N PRO A 938 -4.97 48.86 -5.75
CA PRO A 938 -5.64 49.39 -6.94
C PRO A 938 -6.41 50.68 -6.66
N SER A 939 -6.35 51.64 -7.59
CA SER A 939 -7.05 52.93 -7.50
C SER A 939 -8.42 52.95 -8.20
N ASP A 940 -8.87 51.82 -8.72
CA ASP A 940 -10.13 51.66 -9.47
C ASP A 940 -11.36 51.43 -8.58
N GLY A 941 -11.20 51.51 -7.27
CA GLY A 941 -12.29 51.42 -6.29
C GLY A 941 -12.70 49.98 -5.91
N ARG A 942 -12.01 48.96 -6.43
CA ARG A 942 -12.25 47.58 -6.00
C ARG A 942 -11.81 47.38 -4.54
N GLN A 943 -12.51 46.51 -3.82
CA GLN A 943 -12.14 46.11 -2.46
C GLN A 943 -11.15 44.95 -2.51
N VAL A 944 -10.07 45.01 -1.74
CA VAL A 944 -9.00 44.00 -1.74
C VAL A 944 -8.57 43.68 -0.32
N VAL A 945 -8.04 42.48 -0.10
CA VAL A 945 -7.40 42.14 1.16
C VAL A 945 -5.97 42.72 1.14
N CYS A 946 -5.70 43.76 1.90
CA CYS A 946 -4.38 44.43 1.88
C CYS A 946 -3.27 43.74 2.69
N HIS A 947 -3.60 42.75 3.53
CA HIS A 947 -2.60 41.99 4.26
C HIS A 947 -1.64 41.27 3.29
N ALA A 948 -0.33 41.50 3.48
CA ALA A 948 0.74 40.93 2.68
C ALA A 948 0.68 39.40 2.67
N SER A 949 0.94 38.78 1.52
CA SER A 949 1.01 37.33 1.38
C SER A 949 1.66 36.91 0.06
N ALA A 950 2.41 35.82 0.10
CA ALA A 950 2.99 35.12 -1.04
C ALA A 950 2.19 33.86 -1.38
N TRP A 951 2.07 33.55 -2.69
CA TRP A 951 1.21 32.49 -3.20
C TRP A 951 1.95 31.59 -4.23
N ASP A 952 1.96 30.27 -3.98
CA ASP A 952 2.28 29.23 -4.97
C ASP A 952 0.98 28.77 -5.66
N PHE A 953 0.95 28.85 -6.99
CA PHE A 953 -0.19 28.39 -7.79
C PHE A 953 -0.06 26.92 -8.22
N TYR A 954 0.94 26.19 -7.73
CA TYR A 954 1.12 24.74 -7.89
C TYR A 954 1.41 24.26 -9.32
N ASN A 955 1.52 25.16 -10.29
CA ASN A 955 1.85 24.85 -11.69
C ASN A 955 3.35 25.01 -12.03
N ARG A 956 4.20 25.21 -11.01
CA ARG A 956 5.66 25.40 -11.07
C ARG A 956 6.14 26.64 -11.83
N LYS A 957 5.23 27.54 -12.22
CA LYS A 957 5.52 28.71 -13.06
C LYS A 957 5.00 30.01 -12.45
N ASP A 958 3.81 29.97 -11.87
CA ASP A 958 3.07 31.13 -11.42
C ASP A 958 3.20 31.27 -9.90
N PHE A 959 3.91 32.32 -9.48
CA PHE A 959 4.15 32.67 -8.10
C PHE A 959 3.87 34.16 -7.96
N ARG A 960 3.12 34.57 -6.93
CA ARG A 960 2.65 35.96 -6.83
C ARG A 960 2.69 36.48 -5.41
N ILE A 961 2.83 37.80 -5.27
CA ILE A 961 2.64 38.53 -4.01
C ILE A 961 1.44 39.46 -4.12
N LYS A 962 0.67 39.52 -3.03
CA LYS A 962 -0.42 40.49 -2.84
C LYS A 962 -0.08 41.34 -1.62
N GLN A 963 0.28 42.60 -1.84
CA GLN A 963 0.62 43.58 -0.80
C GLN A 963 0.18 44.99 -1.24
N CYS A 964 -0.44 45.76 -0.33
CA CYS A 964 -0.76 47.17 -0.57
C CYS A 964 0.45 48.05 -0.18
N THR A 965 1.54 47.97 -0.94
CA THR A 965 2.83 48.55 -0.55
C THR A 965 2.80 50.08 -0.48
N VAL A 966 3.32 50.62 0.61
CA VAL A 966 3.63 52.04 0.79
C VAL A 966 5.13 52.25 0.93
N VAL A 967 5.64 53.42 0.55
CA VAL A 967 7.08 53.71 0.53
C VAL A 967 7.57 54.01 1.94
N THR A 968 7.80 52.97 2.74
CA THR A 968 8.33 53.02 4.10
C THR A 968 9.41 51.95 4.30
N MET A 969 10.26 52.13 5.31
CA MET A 969 11.24 51.12 5.70
C MET A 969 10.57 49.81 6.16
N ASP A 970 9.45 49.88 6.88
CA ASP A 970 8.68 48.71 7.33
C ASP A 970 8.16 47.88 6.14
N ASP A 971 7.63 48.54 5.11
CA ASP A 971 7.19 47.87 3.89
C ASP A 971 8.37 47.36 3.06
N LEU A 972 9.53 48.04 3.08
CA LEU A 972 10.75 47.52 2.42
C LEU A 972 11.17 46.18 3.05
N ILE A 973 11.11 46.08 4.38
CA ILE A 973 11.40 44.84 5.12
C ILE A 973 10.36 43.77 4.78
N THR A 974 9.06 44.14 4.76
CA THR A 974 7.95 43.23 4.42
C THR A 974 8.10 42.69 2.99
N VAL A 975 8.49 43.53 2.04
CA VAL A 975 8.78 43.11 0.66
C VAL A 975 9.85 42.03 0.61
N HIS A 976 10.93 42.16 1.40
CA HIS A 976 11.98 41.13 1.46
C HIS A 976 11.50 39.84 2.15
N HIS A 977 10.66 39.95 3.18
CA HIS A 977 10.05 38.80 3.83
C HIS A 977 9.18 38.00 2.85
N GLU A 978 8.24 38.66 2.15
CA GLU A 978 7.33 37.99 1.20
C GLU A 978 8.07 37.42 -0.02
N MET A 979 9.09 38.12 -0.52
CA MET A 979 9.95 37.61 -1.59
C MET A 979 10.79 36.42 -1.13
N GLY A 980 11.12 36.32 0.16
CA GLY A 980 11.72 35.12 0.76
C GLY A 980 10.81 33.89 0.67
N HIS A 981 9.51 34.05 0.86
CA HIS A 981 8.53 32.97 0.62
C HIS A 981 8.50 32.54 -0.84
N ILE A 982 8.51 33.49 -1.79
CA ILE A 982 8.58 33.17 -3.23
C ILE A 982 9.88 32.42 -3.56
N GLN A 983 11.02 32.82 -2.98
CA GLN A 983 12.27 32.08 -3.14
C GLN A 983 12.15 30.64 -2.64
N TYR A 984 11.50 30.44 -1.50
CA TYR A 984 11.26 29.09 -0.98
C TYR A 984 10.43 28.26 -1.98
N PHE A 985 9.34 28.84 -2.52
CA PHE A 985 8.50 28.20 -3.53
C PHE A 985 9.31 27.80 -4.77
N LEU A 986 10.16 28.71 -5.26
CA LEU A 986 11.01 28.46 -6.43
C LEU A 986 12.00 27.31 -6.20
N GLN A 987 12.53 27.15 -4.98
CA GLN A 987 13.49 26.09 -4.67
C GLN A 987 12.85 24.70 -4.61
N TYR A 988 11.63 24.55 -4.06
CA TYR A 988 10.98 23.25 -3.93
C TYR A 988 9.98 22.93 -5.04
N LYS A 989 9.80 23.79 -6.05
CA LYS A 989 8.77 23.64 -7.10
C LYS A 989 8.78 22.29 -7.83
N ASP A 990 9.91 21.59 -7.82
CA ASP A 990 10.07 20.27 -8.46
C ASP A 990 9.75 19.09 -7.53
N GLN A 991 9.47 19.35 -6.25
CA GLN A 991 8.95 18.34 -5.32
C GLN A 991 7.52 17.91 -5.68
N PRO A 992 7.07 16.71 -5.25
CA PRO A 992 5.66 16.33 -5.22
C PRO A 992 4.80 17.39 -4.52
N VAL A 993 3.54 17.56 -4.94
CA VAL A 993 2.65 18.61 -4.40
C VAL A 993 2.56 18.55 -2.88
N SER A 994 2.49 17.35 -2.30
CA SER A 994 2.43 17.13 -0.85
C SER A 994 3.68 17.60 -0.07
N PHE A 995 4.81 17.79 -0.76
CA PHE A 995 6.07 18.26 -0.18
C PHE A 995 6.40 19.73 -0.48
N ARG A 996 5.57 20.44 -1.25
CA ARG A 996 5.73 21.87 -1.55
C ARG A 996 5.22 22.74 -0.39
N ASP A 997 5.95 22.67 0.71
CA ASP A 997 5.71 23.45 1.93
C ASP A 997 7.05 23.57 2.70
N GLY A 998 7.13 24.44 3.70
CA GLY A 998 8.28 24.47 4.60
C GLY A 998 8.38 23.20 5.46
N ALA A 999 9.57 22.87 5.93
CA ALA A 999 9.80 21.68 6.78
C ALA A 999 8.87 21.60 8.02
N ASN A 1000 8.50 22.76 8.56
CA ASN A 1000 7.33 22.97 9.42
C ASN A 1000 6.83 24.43 9.22
N PRO A 1001 5.67 24.82 9.78
CA PRO A 1001 5.13 26.17 9.56
C PRO A 1001 6.05 27.30 10.04
N GLY A 1002 6.82 27.10 11.12
CA GLY A 1002 7.77 28.10 11.62
C GLY A 1002 9.03 28.23 10.75
N PHE A 1003 9.47 27.14 10.12
CA PHE A 1003 10.56 27.15 9.14
C PHE A 1003 10.24 28.02 7.94
N HIS A 1004 9.00 27.98 7.46
CA HIS A 1004 8.56 28.79 6.32
C HIS A 1004 8.73 30.29 6.62
N GLU A 1005 8.17 30.73 7.74
CA GLU A 1005 8.27 32.11 8.23
C GLU A 1005 9.73 32.54 8.50
N ALA A 1006 10.55 31.65 9.08
CA ALA A 1006 11.93 31.96 9.42
C ALA A 1006 12.82 32.27 8.22
N ILE A 1007 12.53 31.68 7.06
CA ILE A 1007 13.27 31.97 5.82
C ILE A 1007 12.98 33.40 5.37
N GLY A 1008 11.72 33.84 5.33
CA GLY A 1008 11.39 35.24 5.04
C GLY A 1008 12.04 36.20 6.04
N ASP A 1009 11.94 35.88 7.34
CA ASP A 1009 12.42 36.71 8.42
C ASP A 1009 13.96 36.84 8.50
N VAL A 1010 14.72 35.77 8.29
CA VAL A 1010 16.19 35.81 8.38
C VAL A 1010 16.82 36.72 7.32
N LEU A 1011 16.15 36.82 6.16
CA LEU A 1011 16.61 37.62 5.03
C LEU A 1011 16.30 39.10 5.28
N ALA A 1012 15.12 39.39 5.83
CA ALA A 1012 14.76 40.71 6.33
C ALA A 1012 15.75 41.26 7.37
N LEU A 1013 16.31 40.42 8.27
CA LEU A 1013 17.30 40.86 9.26
C LEU A 1013 18.56 41.49 8.65
N SER A 1014 19.08 40.94 7.54
CA SER A 1014 20.26 41.51 6.88
C SER A 1014 19.96 42.83 6.19
N VAL A 1015 18.76 42.97 5.62
CA VAL A 1015 18.30 44.17 4.91
C VAL A 1015 18.18 45.37 5.86
N SER A 1016 17.74 45.13 7.10
CA SER A 1016 17.59 46.17 8.13
C SER A 1016 18.92 46.73 8.64
N THR A 1017 20.07 46.14 8.29
CA THR A 1017 21.35 46.58 8.84
C THR A 1017 21.80 47.92 8.25
N PRO A 1018 22.41 48.82 9.05
CA PRO A 1018 22.97 50.08 8.54
C PRO A 1018 23.96 49.87 7.39
N LYS A 1019 24.75 48.80 7.46
CA LYS A 1019 25.72 48.39 6.44
C LYS A 1019 25.02 48.10 5.11
N HIS A 1020 23.91 47.35 5.13
CA HIS A 1020 23.15 47.05 3.94
C HIS A 1020 22.51 48.32 3.35
N LEU A 1021 21.81 49.10 4.17
CA LEU A 1021 21.14 50.34 3.75
C LEU A 1021 22.13 51.35 3.12
N GLN A 1022 23.35 51.44 3.65
CA GLN A 1022 24.41 52.23 3.02
C GLN A 1022 24.81 51.67 1.65
N SER A 1023 24.96 50.36 1.52
CA SER A 1023 25.38 49.72 0.27
C SER A 1023 24.40 49.94 -0.89
N ILE A 1024 23.10 50.12 -0.58
CA ILE A 1024 22.03 50.41 -1.54
C ILE A 1024 21.70 51.90 -1.65
N GLY A 1025 22.46 52.77 -0.97
CA GLY A 1025 22.34 54.23 -1.08
C GLY A 1025 21.18 54.84 -0.29
N LEU A 1026 20.63 54.14 0.70
CA LEU A 1026 19.56 54.63 1.58
C LEU A 1026 20.09 55.20 2.91
N LEU A 1027 21.40 55.11 3.15
CA LEU A 1027 22.07 55.71 4.30
C LEU A 1027 23.41 56.34 3.90
N ASP A 1028 23.59 57.63 4.14
CA ASP A 1028 24.79 58.38 3.71
C ASP A 1028 26.07 57.95 4.46
N LYS A 1029 25.95 57.70 5.76
CA LYS A 1029 27.07 57.34 6.64
C LYS A 1029 26.63 56.31 7.67
N VAL A 1030 27.38 55.23 7.79
CA VAL A 1030 27.27 54.30 8.91
C VAL A 1030 28.15 54.80 10.05
N GLU A 1031 27.52 55.18 11.17
CA GLU A 1031 28.23 55.51 12.39
C GLU A 1031 28.44 54.24 13.23
N ASN A 1032 29.64 53.68 13.19
CA ASN A 1032 30.01 52.55 14.05
C ASN A 1032 30.43 53.07 15.44
N ASN A 1033 29.46 53.53 16.23
CA ASN A 1033 29.64 53.92 17.63
C ASN A 1033 28.61 53.25 18.53
N TYR A 1034 28.95 53.17 19.83
CA TYR A 1034 28.14 52.48 20.82
C TYR A 1034 26.72 53.04 20.91
N GLU A 1035 26.54 54.35 20.85
CA GLU A 1035 25.24 55.01 20.94
C GLU A 1035 24.32 54.63 19.77
N SER A 1036 24.86 54.58 18.55
CA SER A 1036 24.11 54.20 17.34
C SER A 1036 23.77 52.70 17.33
N ASP A 1037 24.69 51.85 17.80
CA ASP A 1037 24.46 50.41 17.95
C ASP A 1037 23.30 50.13 18.93
N ILE A 1038 23.26 50.85 20.07
CA ILE A 1038 22.18 50.72 21.06
C ILE A 1038 20.85 51.23 20.49
N ASN A 1039 20.83 52.34 19.75
CA ASN A 1039 19.62 52.83 19.08
C ASN A 1039 19.08 51.80 18.05
N PHE A 1040 19.97 51.22 17.24
CA PHE A 1040 19.60 50.17 16.27
C PHE A 1040 19.03 48.93 16.97
N LEU A 1041 19.74 48.41 17.99
CA LEU A 1041 19.28 47.26 18.75
C LEU A 1041 17.96 47.54 19.48
N MET A 1042 17.75 48.75 20.00
CA MET A 1042 16.47 49.15 20.60
C MET A 1042 15.35 49.09 19.56
N SER A 1043 15.56 49.63 18.36
CA SER A 1043 14.60 49.54 17.26
C SER A 1043 14.26 48.08 16.93
N MET A 1044 15.27 47.22 16.81
CA MET A 1044 15.09 45.79 16.59
C MET A 1044 14.36 45.10 17.74
N ALA A 1045 14.55 45.53 18.98
CA ALA A 1045 13.88 44.95 20.15
C ALA A 1045 12.40 45.37 20.22
N LEU A 1046 12.08 46.61 19.88
CA LEU A 1046 10.70 47.09 19.79
C LEU A 1046 9.93 46.39 18.66
N ASP A 1047 10.60 45.93 17.61
CA ASP A 1047 9.99 45.12 16.55
C ASP A 1047 9.88 43.64 16.95
N LYS A 1048 11.01 42.97 17.20
CA LYS A 1048 11.07 41.51 17.33
C LYS A 1048 10.83 41.00 18.76
N ILE A 1049 11.40 41.66 19.78
CA ILE A 1049 11.30 41.20 21.18
C ILE A 1049 9.92 41.52 21.76
N ALA A 1050 9.38 42.71 21.48
CA ALA A 1050 8.03 43.09 21.90
C ALA A 1050 6.94 42.17 21.33
N PHE A 1051 7.19 41.60 20.15
CA PHE A 1051 6.27 40.71 19.45
C PHE A 1051 6.20 39.30 20.03
N LEU A 1052 7.31 38.73 20.49
CA LEU A 1052 7.40 37.34 20.96
C LEU A 1052 6.25 36.92 21.90
N PRO A 1053 5.91 37.67 22.98
CA PRO A 1053 4.80 37.25 23.84
C PRO A 1053 3.44 37.31 23.14
N PHE A 1054 3.23 38.24 22.18
CA PHE A 1054 1.99 38.29 21.39
C PHE A 1054 1.89 37.07 20.45
N GLY A 1055 2.97 36.75 19.74
CA GLY A 1055 3.08 35.57 18.88
C GLY A 1055 2.83 34.26 19.63
N TYR A 1056 3.33 34.18 20.87
CA TYR A 1056 3.17 33.02 21.74
C TYR A 1056 1.74 32.86 22.26
N LEU A 1057 1.18 33.92 22.86
CA LEU A 1057 -0.09 33.81 23.59
C LEU A 1057 -1.31 33.59 22.68
N MET A 1058 -1.25 34.02 21.42
CA MET A 1058 -2.42 34.04 20.55
C MET A 1058 -2.90 32.62 20.20
N ASP A 1059 -1.96 31.73 19.88
CA ASP A 1059 -2.29 30.32 19.64
C ASP A 1059 -2.48 29.53 20.92
N GLN A 1060 -1.82 29.89 22.03
CA GLN A 1060 -2.19 29.33 23.32
C GLN A 1060 -3.66 29.61 23.68
N TRP A 1061 -4.16 30.81 23.38
CA TRP A 1061 -5.58 31.12 23.54
C TRP A 1061 -6.43 30.24 22.62
N ARG A 1062 -6.10 30.15 21.32
CA ARG A 1062 -6.87 29.32 20.36
C ARG A 1062 -6.87 27.85 20.71
N TRP A 1063 -5.74 27.27 21.11
CA TRP A 1063 -5.64 25.88 21.54
C TRP A 1063 -6.56 25.60 22.72
N LYS A 1064 -6.54 26.49 23.73
CA LYS A 1064 -7.44 26.39 24.88
C LYS A 1064 -8.92 26.61 24.52
N VAL A 1065 -9.21 27.35 23.47
CA VAL A 1065 -10.57 27.47 22.92
C VAL A 1065 -10.98 26.19 22.21
N PHE A 1066 -10.10 25.59 21.39
CA PHE A 1066 -10.38 24.36 20.66
C PHE A 1066 -10.56 23.16 21.59
N ASP A 1067 -9.71 22.99 22.60
CA ASP A 1067 -9.83 21.88 23.55
C ASP A 1067 -10.86 22.12 24.69
N GLY A 1068 -11.49 23.29 24.71
CA GLY A 1068 -12.54 23.64 25.67
C GLY A 1068 -12.07 24.13 27.03
N ARG A 1069 -10.75 24.27 27.29
CA ARG A 1069 -10.21 24.93 28.50
C ARG A 1069 -10.72 26.37 28.67
N ILE A 1070 -10.99 27.07 27.57
CA ILE A 1070 -11.64 28.39 27.55
C ILE A 1070 -13.05 28.23 26.93
N PRO A 1071 -14.12 28.24 27.72
CA PRO A 1071 -15.47 28.19 27.19
C PRO A 1071 -15.83 29.48 26.46
N HIS A 1072 -16.79 29.41 25.54
CA HIS A 1072 -17.24 30.58 24.76
C HIS A 1072 -17.80 31.73 25.60
N THR A 1073 -18.13 31.50 26.87
CA THR A 1073 -18.56 32.52 27.84
C THR A 1073 -17.41 33.30 28.47
N GLU A 1074 -16.14 32.94 28.20
CA GLU A 1074 -14.95 33.60 28.76
C GLU A 1074 -13.89 33.93 27.70
N TYR A 1075 -14.28 33.97 26.42
CA TYR A 1075 -13.35 34.22 25.31
C TYR A 1075 -12.56 35.51 25.51
N ASN A 1076 -13.23 36.60 25.84
CA ASN A 1076 -12.59 37.91 25.90
C ASN A 1076 -11.83 38.12 27.21
N LYS A 1077 -12.37 37.63 28.32
CA LYS A 1077 -11.72 37.59 29.64
C LYS A 1077 -10.39 36.85 29.57
N GLU A 1078 -10.39 35.62 29.05
CA GLU A 1078 -9.18 34.80 29.01
C GLU A 1078 -8.15 35.31 28.00
N TRP A 1079 -8.60 35.97 26.92
CA TRP A 1079 -7.72 36.73 26.03
C TRP A 1079 -6.93 37.81 26.80
N TRP A 1080 -7.63 38.64 27.59
CA TRP A 1080 -6.99 39.69 28.38
C TRP A 1080 -6.15 39.15 29.55
N ASN A 1081 -6.53 38.03 30.15
CA ASN A 1081 -5.70 37.36 31.15
C ASN A 1081 -4.37 36.90 30.57
N LEU A 1082 -4.36 36.33 29.36
CA LEU A 1082 -3.13 35.92 28.68
C LEU A 1082 -2.29 37.13 28.24
N ARG A 1083 -2.93 38.19 27.73
CA ARG A 1083 -2.26 39.47 27.41
C ARG A 1083 -1.59 40.09 28.63
N LEU A 1084 -2.25 40.06 29.79
CA LEU A 1084 -1.69 40.54 31.05
C LEU A 1084 -0.56 39.64 31.54
N LYS A 1085 -0.74 38.31 31.48
CA LYS A 1085 0.26 37.33 31.95
C LYS A 1085 1.57 37.41 31.16
N TYR A 1086 1.50 37.44 29.83
CA TYR A 1086 2.68 37.30 28.97
C TYR A 1086 3.21 38.65 28.46
N GLN A 1087 2.33 39.61 28.13
CA GLN A 1087 2.77 40.93 27.66
C GLN A 1087 2.80 42.01 28.74
N GLY A 1088 2.09 41.85 29.86
CA GLY A 1088 1.93 42.92 30.83
C GLY A 1088 1.14 44.10 30.28
N LEU A 1089 0.13 43.81 29.46
CA LEU A 1089 -0.76 44.80 28.84
C LEU A 1089 -2.17 44.69 29.41
N CYS A 1090 -2.85 45.82 29.55
CA CYS A 1090 -4.24 45.92 29.95
C CYS A 1090 -5.09 46.62 28.87
N PRO A 1091 -6.40 46.35 28.80
CA PRO A 1091 -7.28 47.13 27.96
C PRO A 1091 -7.41 48.56 28.53
N PRO A 1092 -7.44 49.60 27.69
CA PRO A 1092 -7.56 50.98 28.18
C PRO A 1092 -8.94 51.34 28.69
N VAL A 1093 -9.94 50.52 28.35
CA VAL A 1093 -11.33 50.64 28.78
C VAL A 1093 -11.83 49.27 29.24
N THR A 1094 -12.90 49.23 30.02
CA THR A 1094 -13.52 47.96 30.41
C THR A 1094 -14.02 47.21 29.17
N ARG A 1095 -13.65 45.92 29.08
CA ARG A 1095 -14.11 44.99 28.04
C ARG A 1095 -14.92 43.86 28.68
N THR A 1096 -15.95 43.42 27.99
CA THR A 1096 -16.93 42.44 28.45
C THR A 1096 -16.96 41.23 27.51
N GLU A 1097 -17.82 40.26 27.79
CA GLU A 1097 -18.04 39.12 26.89
C GLU A 1097 -19.01 39.40 25.74
N GLU A 1098 -19.59 40.61 25.66
CA GLU A 1098 -20.23 41.08 24.43
C GLU A 1098 -19.19 41.47 23.37
N ASP A 1099 -17.95 41.73 23.79
CA ASP A 1099 -16.83 42.05 22.91
C ASP A 1099 -16.14 40.77 22.43
N PHE A 1100 -15.30 40.91 21.40
CA PHE A 1100 -14.47 39.82 20.88
C PHE A 1100 -13.16 40.38 20.33
N ASP A 1101 -12.32 40.85 21.25
CA ASP A 1101 -11.05 41.50 20.95
C ASP A 1101 -10.05 40.63 20.17
N PRO A 1102 -9.93 39.30 20.39
CA PRO A 1102 -9.07 38.49 19.53
C PRO A 1102 -9.52 38.52 18.06
N GLY A 1103 -10.83 38.61 17.78
CA GLY A 1103 -11.35 38.72 16.41
C GLY A 1103 -10.94 40.00 15.68
N ALA A 1104 -10.44 41.01 16.40
CA ALA A 1104 -9.96 42.24 15.80
C ALA A 1104 -8.55 42.10 15.16
N LYS A 1105 -7.95 40.90 15.14
CA LYS A 1105 -6.68 40.59 14.46
C LYS A 1105 -6.91 39.57 13.33
N PHE A 1106 -6.53 39.92 12.09
CA PHE A 1106 -6.79 39.17 10.85
C PHE A 1106 -6.64 37.63 10.94
N HIS A 1107 -5.56 37.13 11.53
CA HIS A 1107 -5.26 35.70 11.62
C HIS A 1107 -6.30 34.87 12.39
N ILE A 1108 -7.12 35.50 13.24
CA ILE A 1108 -8.23 34.84 13.94
C ILE A 1108 -9.40 34.58 12.98
N PRO A 1109 -10.06 35.58 12.35
CA PRO A 1109 -11.11 35.35 11.37
C PRO A 1109 -10.66 34.62 10.10
N ALA A 1110 -9.38 34.73 9.70
CA ALA A 1110 -8.82 33.99 8.57
C ALA A 1110 -8.30 32.59 8.93
N ASN A 1111 -8.41 32.19 10.21
CA ASN A 1111 -7.97 30.89 10.70
C ASN A 1111 -6.51 30.51 10.33
N VAL A 1112 -5.60 31.48 10.33
CA VAL A 1112 -4.18 31.24 10.05
C VAL A 1112 -3.44 31.00 11.36
N PRO A 1113 -2.82 29.82 11.62
CA PRO A 1113 -2.01 29.57 12.81
C PRO A 1113 -0.94 30.64 13.01
N TYR A 1114 -0.71 31.09 14.24
CA TYR A 1114 0.14 32.27 14.53
C TYR A 1114 1.41 31.95 15.29
N VAL A 1115 1.45 30.79 15.97
CA VAL A 1115 2.66 30.30 16.66
C VAL A 1115 3.85 30.15 15.71
N ARG A 1116 3.58 30.01 14.40
CA ARG A 1116 4.60 30.03 13.35
C ARG A 1116 5.53 31.24 13.44
N TYR A 1117 5.02 32.42 13.82
CA TYR A 1117 5.83 33.62 13.96
C TYR A 1117 6.67 33.62 15.24
N PHE A 1118 6.16 33.05 16.34
CA PHE A 1118 6.98 32.87 17.54
C PHE A 1118 8.15 31.91 17.27
N VAL A 1119 7.86 30.76 16.67
CA VAL A 1119 8.90 29.79 16.27
C VAL A 1119 9.88 30.45 15.30
N SER A 1120 9.36 31.15 14.27
CA SER A 1120 10.17 31.90 13.33
C SER A 1120 11.14 32.83 14.04
N PHE A 1121 10.63 33.63 14.98
CA PHE A 1121 11.44 34.65 15.61
C PHE A 1121 12.54 34.09 16.50
N VAL A 1122 12.41 32.84 16.96
CA VAL A 1122 13.48 32.12 17.64
C VAL A 1122 14.48 31.57 16.62
N ILE A 1123 14.01 30.77 15.67
CA ILE A 1123 14.91 30.02 14.78
C ILE A 1123 15.55 30.89 13.70
N GLN A 1124 14.97 32.04 13.34
CA GLN A 1124 15.57 33.00 12.40
C GLN A 1124 16.97 33.43 12.87
N PHE A 1125 17.21 33.56 14.18
CA PHE A 1125 18.53 33.95 14.69
C PHE A 1125 19.52 32.78 14.68
N GLN A 1126 19.03 31.54 14.82
CA GLN A 1126 19.85 30.36 14.58
C GLN A 1126 20.28 30.29 13.10
N PHE A 1127 19.35 30.52 12.18
CA PHE A 1127 19.65 30.61 10.74
C PHE A 1127 20.59 31.77 10.45
N HIS A 1128 20.32 32.95 11.01
CA HIS A 1128 21.15 34.13 10.81
C HIS A 1128 22.60 33.85 11.23
N LYS A 1129 22.82 33.31 12.43
CA LYS A 1129 24.15 32.92 12.90
C LYS A 1129 24.84 31.93 11.95
N ALA A 1130 24.14 30.91 11.48
CA ALA A 1130 24.68 29.94 10.54
C ALA A 1130 25.06 30.58 9.19
N LEU A 1131 24.19 31.42 8.63
CA LEU A 1131 24.42 32.12 7.37
C LEU A 1131 25.55 33.16 7.48
N CYS A 1132 25.67 33.85 8.63
CA CYS A 1132 26.76 34.77 8.92
C CYS A 1132 28.10 34.05 9.00
N ASN A 1133 28.13 32.85 9.60
CA ASN A 1133 29.32 32.00 9.62
C ASN A 1133 29.68 31.55 8.19
N ALA A 1134 28.71 31.17 7.37
CA ALA A 1134 28.92 30.83 5.96
C ALA A 1134 29.43 32.03 5.14
N ALA A 1135 28.93 33.24 5.42
CA ALA A 1135 29.41 34.49 4.86
C ALA A 1135 30.76 34.97 5.43
N LYS A 1136 31.35 34.23 6.38
CA LYS A 1136 32.62 34.54 7.04
C LYS A 1136 32.62 35.93 7.70
N HIS A 1137 31.49 36.31 8.27
CA HIS A 1137 31.34 37.55 9.02
C HIS A 1137 32.29 37.57 10.23
N ASN A 1138 32.91 38.72 10.48
CA ASN A 1138 33.74 38.95 11.67
C ASN A 1138 33.16 40.14 12.44
N GLY A 1139 32.83 39.92 13.71
CA GLY A 1139 32.26 40.94 14.59
C GLY A 1139 30.99 40.47 15.29
N PRO A 1140 30.30 41.36 16.01
CA PRO A 1140 29.03 41.05 16.66
C PRO A 1140 27.97 40.59 15.65
N LEU A 1141 27.10 39.66 16.07
CA LEU A 1141 26.10 39.05 15.20
C LEU A 1141 25.14 40.08 14.58
N TYR A 1142 24.74 41.12 15.33
CA TYR A 1142 23.83 42.16 14.85
C TYR A 1142 24.37 43.08 13.74
N THR A 1143 25.67 43.00 13.44
CA THR A 1143 26.31 43.75 12.35
C THR A 1143 26.45 42.92 11.06
N CYS A 1144 25.99 41.66 11.08
CA CYS A 1144 26.12 40.76 9.96
C CYS A 1144 25.17 41.13 8.81
N ASP A 1145 25.73 41.18 7.60
CA ASP A 1145 25.00 41.31 6.35
C ASP A 1145 25.49 40.20 5.41
N ILE A 1146 24.56 39.32 4.98
CA ILE A 1146 24.86 38.20 4.08
C ILE A 1146 24.79 38.59 2.60
N TYR A 1147 24.42 39.82 2.27
CA TYR A 1147 24.35 40.33 0.90
C TYR A 1147 25.63 39.99 0.09
N GLN A 1148 25.45 39.52 -1.14
CA GLN A 1148 26.51 39.04 -2.04
C GLN A 1148 27.29 37.78 -1.59
N SER A 1149 26.91 37.12 -0.48
CA SER A 1149 27.50 35.85 -0.07
C SER A 1149 26.87 34.67 -0.80
N LYS A 1150 27.57 34.15 -1.82
CA LYS A 1150 27.12 32.96 -2.56
C LYS A 1150 27.14 31.70 -1.71
N GLU A 1151 28.06 31.61 -0.75
CA GLU A 1151 28.16 30.49 0.18
C GLU A 1151 26.95 30.42 1.11
N ALA A 1152 26.52 31.56 1.66
CA ALA A 1152 25.31 31.63 2.49
C ALA A 1152 24.05 31.35 1.66
N GLY A 1153 23.96 31.91 0.44
CA GLY A 1153 22.85 31.65 -0.48
C GLY A 1153 22.74 30.17 -0.89
N LYS A 1154 23.87 29.51 -1.15
CA LYS A 1154 23.89 28.07 -1.44
C LYS A 1154 23.37 27.25 -0.27
N LEU A 1155 23.85 27.53 0.96
CA LEU A 1155 23.39 26.83 2.17
C LEU A 1155 21.87 26.97 2.35
N LEU A 1156 21.36 28.20 2.21
CA LEU A 1156 19.93 28.50 2.31
C LEU A 1156 19.12 27.79 1.22
N GLY A 1157 19.57 27.89 -0.04
CA GLY A 1157 18.92 27.27 -1.19
C GLY A 1157 18.85 25.74 -1.10
N ASP A 1158 19.93 25.09 -0.65
CA ASP A 1158 19.96 23.63 -0.49
C ASP A 1158 18.96 23.14 0.56
N VAL A 1159 18.77 23.88 1.65
CA VAL A 1159 17.78 23.55 2.70
C VAL A 1159 16.36 23.81 2.18
N MET A 1160 16.13 24.93 1.47
CA MET A 1160 14.82 25.24 0.89
C MET A 1160 14.35 24.20 -0.13
N LYS A 1161 15.26 23.57 -0.89
CA LYS A 1161 14.92 22.51 -1.87
C LYS A 1161 14.29 21.26 -1.25
N LEU A 1162 14.50 21.02 0.05
CA LEU A 1162 13.91 19.88 0.73
C LEU A 1162 12.38 20.03 0.85
N GLY A 1163 11.86 21.25 0.99
CA GLY A 1163 10.47 21.48 1.37
C GLY A 1163 10.07 20.67 2.60
N PHE A 1164 8.96 19.95 2.51
CA PHE A 1164 8.44 19.06 3.55
C PHE A 1164 8.89 17.59 3.37
N SER A 1165 9.85 17.29 2.49
CA SER A 1165 10.27 15.89 2.20
C SER A 1165 11.04 15.21 3.35
N LYS A 1166 11.53 15.98 4.32
CA LYS A 1166 12.29 15.50 5.48
C LYS A 1166 11.70 16.02 6.80
N PRO A 1167 11.86 15.30 7.92
CA PRO A 1167 11.54 15.82 9.23
C PRO A 1167 12.30 17.13 9.51
N TRP A 1168 11.64 18.12 10.11
CA TRP A 1168 12.23 19.42 10.35
C TRP A 1168 13.54 19.42 11.17
N PRO A 1169 13.79 18.48 12.13
CA PRO A 1169 15.07 18.45 12.84
C PRO A 1169 16.27 18.12 11.93
N GLU A 1170 16.05 17.37 10.85
CA GLU A 1170 17.08 17.10 9.83
C GLU A 1170 17.37 18.35 9.00
N ALA A 1171 16.32 19.08 8.59
CA ALA A 1171 16.48 20.36 7.91
C ALA A 1171 17.17 21.42 8.79
N MET A 1172 16.85 21.45 10.11
CA MET A 1172 17.53 22.30 11.10
C MET A 1172 19.02 21.98 11.21
N ALA A 1173 19.37 20.69 11.26
CA ALA A 1173 20.75 20.25 11.36
C ALA A 1173 21.55 20.57 10.08
N MET A 1174 20.91 20.53 8.91
CA MET A 1174 21.55 20.88 7.65
C MET A 1174 22.01 22.34 7.59
N ILE A 1175 21.20 23.27 8.10
CA ILE A 1175 21.56 24.70 8.12
C ILE A 1175 22.39 25.10 9.34
N THR A 1176 22.01 24.67 10.54
CA THR A 1176 22.62 25.15 11.79
C THR A 1176 23.71 24.24 12.35
N GLY A 1177 23.75 22.96 11.95
CA GLY A 1177 24.54 21.93 12.62
C GLY A 1177 23.86 21.31 13.86
N GLU A 1178 22.70 21.81 14.27
CA GLU A 1178 21.95 21.34 15.45
C GLU A 1178 20.53 20.90 15.06
N SER A 1179 19.93 19.97 15.80
CA SER A 1179 18.58 19.45 15.51
C SER A 1179 17.46 20.04 16.36
N LYS A 1180 17.77 21.06 17.19
CA LYS A 1180 16.84 21.65 18.16
C LYS A 1180 16.65 23.15 17.96
N MET A 1181 15.49 23.65 18.36
CA MET A 1181 15.24 25.08 18.47
C MET A 1181 15.94 25.65 19.70
N SER A 1182 16.51 26.85 19.60
CA SER A 1182 17.30 27.50 20.66
C SER A 1182 17.17 29.01 20.59
N ALA A 1183 16.87 29.65 21.73
CA ALA A 1183 16.83 31.11 21.86
C ALA A 1183 18.22 31.74 22.03
N GLN A 1184 19.28 30.93 22.17
CA GLN A 1184 20.62 31.44 22.48
C GLN A 1184 21.18 32.40 21.42
N PRO A 1185 21.07 32.16 20.10
CA PRO A 1185 21.54 33.13 19.10
C PRO A 1185 20.78 34.44 19.10
N LEU A 1186 19.50 34.43 19.48
CA LEU A 1186 18.72 35.65 19.67
C LEU A 1186 19.27 36.44 20.87
N MET A 1187 19.51 35.77 22.01
CA MET A 1187 20.09 36.41 23.19
C MET A 1187 21.49 36.98 22.91
N GLU A 1188 22.32 36.26 22.15
CA GLU A 1188 23.63 36.73 21.69
C GLU A 1188 23.52 37.98 20.81
N TYR A 1189 22.55 38.03 19.89
CA TYR A 1189 22.31 39.19 19.03
C TYR A 1189 22.00 40.46 19.86
N PHE A 1190 21.15 40.33 20.89
CA PHE A 1190 20.71 41.44 21.73
C PHE A 1190 21.58 41.71 22.96
N GLN A 1191 22.67 40.96 23.16
CA GLN A 1191 23.51 41.05 24.37
C GLN A 1191 23.92 42.48 24.74
N PRO A 1192 24.38 43.36 23.80
CA PRO A 1192 24.74 44.74 24.17
C PRO A 1192 23.55 45.56 24.68
N LEU A 1193 22.35 45.33 24.13
CA LEU A 1193 21.13 46.00 24.57
C LEU A 1193 20.65 45.47 25.91
N ILE A 1194 20.75 44.15 26.15
CA ILE A 1194 20.40 43.53 27.44
C ILE A 1194 21.21 44.21 28.56
N GLU A 1195 22.53 44.28 28.41
CA GLU A 1195 23.42 44.90 29.40
C GLU A 1195 23.10 46.39 29.61
N TRP A 1196 22.78 47.10 28.52
CA TRP A 1196 22.40 48.50 28.58
C TRP A 1196 21.07 48.71 29.32
N LEU A 1197 20.03 47.94 28.97
CA LEU A 1197 18.71 48.01 29.59
C LEU A 1197 18.78 47.67 31.08
N GLU A 1198 19.55 46.64 31.47
CA GLU A 1198 19.71 46.27 32.86
C GLU A 1198 20.35 47.39 33.69
N LYS A 1199 21.39 48.02 33.16
CA LYS A 1199 22.07 49.15 33.79
C LYS A 1199 21.15 50.37 33.90
N GLU A 1200 20.45 50.71 32.82
CA GLU A 1200 19.59 51.89 32.77
C GLU A 1200 18.35 51.72 33.66
N ASN A 1201 17.69 50.56 33.63
CA ASN A 1201 16.57 50.25 34.52
C ASN A 1201 17.00 50.27 35.99
N SER A 1202 18.18 49.76 36.32
CA SER A 1202 18.69 49.78 37.70
C SER A 1202 19.03 51.20 38.17
N LYS A 1203 19.62 52.02 37.31
CA LYS A 1203 19.92 53.43 37.59
C LYS A 1203 18.67 54.25 37.92
N ASN A 1204 17.54 53.92 37.31
CA ASN A 1204 16.27 54.62 37.50
C ASN A 1204 15.35 53.96 38.53
N ASN A 1205 15.77 52.84 39.14
CA ASN A 1205 14.94 52.02 40.04
C ASN A 1205 13.63 51.54 39.38
N ASP A 1206 13.69 51.23 38.09
CA ASP A 1206 12.55 50.70 37.35
C ASP A 1206 12.17 49.31 37.87
N VAL A 1207 10.87 49.09 38.10
CA VAL A 1207 10.35 47.78 38.46
C VAL A 1207 10.32 46.91 37.20
N ARG A 1208 10.96 45.74 37.24
CA ARG A 1208 10.87 44.75 36.17
C ARG A 1208 9.63 43.89 36.40
N GLY A 1209 8.77 43.79 35.38
CA GLY A 1209 7.44 43.21 35.52
C GLY A 1209 6.40 44.19 36.09
N TRP A 1210 5.21 43.68 36.38
CA TRP A 1210 4.03 44.48 36.76
C TRP A 1210 3.33 43.89 38.01
N PRO A 1211 3.91 44.05 39.22
CA PRO A 1211 3.31 43.51 40.44
C PRO A 1211 1.94 44.12 40.77
N ASP A 1212 1.66 45.35 40.33
CA ASP A 1212 0.35 45.99 40.49
C ASP A 1212 -0.58 45.58 39.32
N TYR A 1213 -0.78 44.28 39.13
CA TYR A 1213 -1.46 43.71 37.95
C TYR A 1213 -2.95 44.11 37.83
N ASP A 1214 -3.59 44.45 38.95
CA ASP A 1214 -4.99 44.91 39.00
C ASP A 1214 -5.18 46.39 38.61
N TRP A 1215 -4.10 47.13 38.38
CA TRP A 1215 -4.18 48.54 38.01
C TRP A 1215 -4.83 48.73 36.63
N LYS A 1216 -5.77 49.69 36.54
CA LYS A 1216 -6.47 50.07 35.29
C LYS A 1216 -6.47 51.59 35.12
N PRO A 1217 -6.32 52.10 33.87
CA PRO A 1217 -6.60 53.50 33.58
C PRO A 1217 -8.07 53.80 33.92
N PHE A 1218 -8.33 54.83 34.72
CA PHE A 1218 -9.68 55.34 35.09
C PHE A 1218 -10.48 54.70 36.26
N SER A 1219 -9.87 53.95 37.19
CA SER A 1219 -10.62 53.48 38.39
C SER A 1219 -10.90 54.53 39.49
N MET A 1220 -10.56 55.81 39.31
CA MET A 1220 -10.67 56.84 40.37
C MET A 1220 -11.99 57.63 40.43
N PHE A 1221 -13.01 57.32 39.63
CA PHE A 1221 -14.29 58.06 39.66
C PHE A 1221 -15.55 57.19 39.77
N THR A 1222 -15.54 56.10 40.54
CA THR A 1222 -16.80 55.54 41.05
C THR A 1222 -16.56 54.81 42.38
N GLU A 1223 -17.43 55.08 43.36
CA GLU A 1223 -17.57 54.46 44.68
C GLU A 1223 -16.84 55.09 45.88
N THR A 1224 -17.36 56.22 46.33
CA THR A 1224 -17.78 56.27 47.74
C THR A 1224 -19.11 55.52 47.86
N TYR A 1225 -19.12 54.33 48.47
CA TYR A 1225 -20.07 53.84 49.50
C TYR A 1225 -20.07 52.29 49.59
N THR A 1226 -19.82 51.83 50.83
CA THR A 1226 -20.21 50.54 51.46
C THR A 1226 -19.56 49.22 51.03
N SER A 1227 -18.47 48.88 51.72
CA SER A 1227 -18.36 47.75 52.67
C SER A 1227 -19.48 46.69 52.60
N THR A 1228 -19.16 45.48 52.12
CA THR A 1228 -19.22 44.23 52.92
C THR A 1228 -18.49 43.11 52.17
N ALA A 1229 -17.55 42.48 52.88
CA ALA A 1229 -16.77 41.34 52.43
C ALA A 1229 -17.55 40.02 52.52
N GLY A 1230 -17.29 39.11 51.58
CA GLY A 1230 -17.61 37.68 51.65
C GLY A 1230 -16.60 36.91 50.77
N PRO A 1231 -15.95 35.84 51.27
CA PRO A 1231 -14.76 35.27 50.63
C PRO A 1231 -15.11 34.20 49.59
N CYS A 1232 -14.38 34.20 48.47
CA CYS A 1232 -13.95 33.03 47.72
C CYS A 1232 -12.51 33.27 47.26
#